data_AF-A0A535E1M0-F1
#
_entry.id   AF-A0A535E1M0-F1
#
_cell.length_a   1.000
_cell.length_b   1.000
_cell.length_c   1.000
_cell.angle_alpha   90.00
_cell.angle_beta   90.00
_cell.angle_gamma   90.00
#
_symmetry.space_group_name_H-M   'P 1'
#
loop_
_entity.id
_entity.type
_entity.pdbx_description
1 polymer ?
#
loop_
_entity_poly.entity_id
_entity_poly.type
_entity_poly.pdbx_seq_one_letter_code
_entity_poly.pdbx_strand_id
1 'polypeptide(L)'
;DELLAFHREVFGEPKPTPDVGADAEPISLQVPDDELLERARAARNGADFAALFDHGDLGRHEGDHSRADLALCCSLSFWTNGDGAAIDRLFRRSALMRPKWDERHFGDGRTYGQATVAKAQELVREGWRPSGSAGSGPPAGGEDPDGPPLAADGFACTDVGNAERLIAVHGDDLRHVPAWGWLVWDSRRWARDDARATQLAVRTIRRMYRVARRAPTVEQNTELQKWGRHSEARGRLEAMLSIAARLEPLASTADMFDRDPWLFNCRNGTIDLRTGELRPHLQDDGITRLAPIDYRPDARHEAWERFLEEATAGQPGMAEFLRRAAGYTLTGDTSEEYVFIAHGGAGRGKTTFLEALAAAMGDYAGSVRIEVLTDSGRTTGGHNEDIARLTGKRLVTAVEASESERLREGLFKSLTGGDTIPASLKNKPVFDFTPAFKLWMATNHVPRMRADDEGLRRRVIKLPFDNPPAHKDKALKRRLRREAREAVLAWAVRGCLEWQRSGLEPPASITTATDRLWEAMDQVGQFLDECLVFGNDHRISSRELQAAFDGWAEEQGVPPRFRTGFKRLTERLRGHGCDDWKDGHGTRFWLGVGLADGPFTAGTAGTAANPTSSPKENRNSQRPENGAVRAVPAVNDLISYSELPPQAVGSGVNSENAPRAAARQRDARAREAHARDELDGSVAVCQHLRLSNAGEAPRCLDCGAERRPDGTWWEVWTV
;
A
#
# COMPACT_ATOMS: atom_id res chain seq x y z
N ASP A 1 -29.46 47.58 -61.46
CA ASP A 1 -30.10 46.24 -61.50
C ASP A 1 -29.17 45.12 -61.98
N GLU A 2 -28.39 45.30 -63.05
CA GLU A 2 -27.47 44.25 -63.52
C GLU A 2 -26.38 43.85 -62.49
N LEU A 3 -25.83 44.82 -61.74
CA LEU A 3 -24.90 44.55 -60.63
C LEU A 3 -25.52 43.74 -59.48
N LEU A 4 -26.82 43.91 -59.24
CA LEU A 4 -27.56 43.21 -58.18
C LEU A 4 -27.99 41.80 -58.62
N ALA A 5 -28.15 41.57 -59.93
CA ALA A 5 -28.32 40.24 -60.49
C ALA A 5 -27.01 39.44 -60.41
N PHE A 6 -25.89 40.06 -60.81
CA PHE A 6 -24.57 39.45 -60.75
C PHE A 6 -24.15 39.09 -59.31
N HIS A 7 -24.42 39.96 -58.33
CA HIS A 7 -24.14 39.66 -56.92
C HIS A 7 -24.95 38.45 -56.39
N ARG A 8 -26.22 38.28 -56.80
CA ARG A 8 -27.05 37.14 -56.36
C ARG A 8 -26.65 35.83 -57.03
N GLU A 9 -26.21 35.89 -58.29
CA GLU A 9 -25.70 34.72 -59.02
C GLU A 9 -24.40 34.18 -58.43
N VAL A 10 -23.49 35.07 -58.01
CA VAL A 10 -22.17 34.69 -57.49
C VAL A 10 -22.20 34.29 -56.01
N PHE A 11 -23.03 34.94 -55.19
CA PHE A 11 -22.95 34.78 -53.72
C PHE A 11 -24.21 34.21 -53.05
N GLY A 12 -25.30 33.98 -53.79
CA GLY A 12 -26.58 33.51 -53.23
C GLY A 12 -27.29 34.55 -52.35
N GLU A 13 -28.56 34.34 -51.97
CA GLU A 13 -29.24 35.25 -51.05
C GLU A 13 -28.74 35.06 -49.60
N PRO A 14 -28.40 36.14 -48.88
CA PRO A 14 -27.89 36.04 -47.52
C PRO A 14 -28.99 35.60 -46.55
N LYS A 15 -28.72 34.56 -45.75
CA LYS A 15 -29.60 34.12 -44.66
C LYS A 15 -29.56 35.10 -43.48
N PRO A 16 -30.67 35.33 -42.78
CA PRO A 16 -30.68 36.13 -41.56
C PRO A 16 -29.98 35.38 -40.42
N THR A 17 -29.08 36.05 -39.71
CA THR A 17 -28.45 35.53 -38.48
C THR A 17 -29.38 35.67 -37.28
N PRO A 18 -29.49 34.66 -36.39
CA PRO A 18 -30.31 34.74 -35.19
C PRO A 18 -29.62 35.54 -34.07
N ASP A 19 -30.47 36.21 -33.31
CA ASP A 19 -30.22 37.01 -32.11
C ASP A 19 -29.47 36.22 -31.03
N VAL A 20 -28.38 36.78 -30.50
CA VAL A 20 -27.63 36.20 -29.38
C VAL A 20 -27.99 36.98 -28.13
N GLY A 21 -28.68 36.31 -27.22
CA GLY A 21 -29.21 36.86 -25.98
C GLY A 21 -28.15 37.57 -25.13
N ALA A 22 -28.49 38.82 -24.79
CA ALA A 22 -28.11 39.42 -23.53
C ALA A 22 -28.75 38.57 -22.41
N ASP A 23 -27.94 38.10 -21.46
CA ASP A 23 -28.29 37.85 -20.05
C ASP A 23 -27.14 37.10 -19.36
N ALA A 24 -26.08 37.85 -19.03
CA ALA A 24 -25.15 37.50 -17.97
C ALA A 24 -24.70 38.81 -17.33
N GLU A 25 -25.20 39.13 -16.13
CA GLU A 25 -24.69 40.30 -15.40
C GLU A 25 -23.19 40.10 -15.09
N PRO A 26 -22.33 41.10 -15.36
CA PRO A 26 -20.91 40.98 -15.11
C PRO A 26 -20.63 40.94 -13.61
N ILE A 27 -19.81 39.96 -13.20
CA ILE A 27 -19.29 39.84 -11.84
C ILE A 27 -18.41 41.06 -11.56
N SER A 28 -18.90 42.02 -10.79
CA SER A 28 -18.11 43.16 -10.30
C SER A 28 -16.94 42.63 -9.47
N LEU A 29 -15.72 42.73 -10.01
CA LEU A 29 -14.51 42.51 -9.24
C LEU A 29 -14.48 43.54 -8.10
N GLN A 30 -14.57 43.12 -6.83
CA GLN A 30 -14.39 44.01 -5.68
C GLN A 30 -12.91 44.40 -5.49
N VAL A 31 -12.27 44.87 -6.55
CA VAL A 31 -10.87 45.31 -6.59
C VAL A 31 -10.85 46.76 -7.07
N PRO A 32 -10.21 47.70 -6.34
CA PRO A 32 -10.11 49.09 -6.76
C PRO A 32 -9.45 49.25 -8.13
N ASP A 33 -9.94 50.20 -8.92
CA ASP A 33 -9.43 50.51 -10.27
C ASP A 33 -7.90 50.73 -10.31
N ASP A 34 -7.35 51.41 -9.31
CA ASP A 34 -5.91 51.71 -9.25
C ASP A 34 -5.07 50.44 -9.05
N GLU A 35 -5.58 49.47 -8.29
CA GLU A 35 -4.94 48.17 -8.09
C GLU A 35 -4.99 47.32 -9.37
N LEU A 36 -6.07 47.41 -10.15
CA LEU A 36 -6.15 46.79 -11.48
C LEU A 36 -5.16 47.41 -12.45
N LEU A 37 -5.00 48.75 -12.45
CA LEU A 37 -4.04 49.44 -13.30
C LEU A 37 -2.59 49.13 -12.90
N GLU A 38 -2.27 49.08 -11.61
CA GLU A 38 -0.94 48.66 -11.15
C GLU A 38 -0.60 47.23 -11.58
N ARG A 39 -1.56 46.30 -11.48
CA ARG A 39 -1.38 44.93 -11.97
C ARG A 39 -1.23 44.86 -13.49
N ALA A 40 -2.04 45.62 -14.23
CA ALA A 40 -1.94 45.70 -15.68
C ALA A 40 -0.57 46.21 -16.11
N ARG A 41 -0.02 47.22 -15.42
CA ARG A 41 1.35 47.74 -15.65
C ARG A 41 2.44 46.74 -15.24
N ALA A 42 2.23 45.95 -14.20
CA ALA A 42 3.19 44.95 -13.72
C ALA A 42 3.16 43.63 -14.48
N ALA A 43 2.16 43.41 -15.35
CA ALA A 43 2.02 42.19 -16.14
C ALA A 43 3.10 42.05 -17.23
N ARG A 44 3.23 40.85 -17.81
CA ARG A 44 4.22 40.55 -18.86
C ARG A 44 4.16 41.51 -20.06
N ASN A 45 2.98 41.99 -20.41
CA ASN A 45 2.73 43.00 -21.46
C ASN A 45 2.46 44.41 -20.90
N GLY A 46 2.81 44.65 -19.64
CA GLY A 46 2.47 45.89 -18.93
C GLY A 46 3.18 47.14 -19.45
N ALA A 47 4.35 46.98 -20.10
CA ALA A 47 5.02 48.07 -20.80
C ALA A 47 4.20 48.59 -22.00
N ASP A 48 3.52 47.70 -22.72
CA ASP A 48 2.67 48.05 -23.86
C ASP A 48 1.36 48.67 -23.40
N PHE A 49 0.81 48.13 -22.31
CA PHE A 49 -0.33 48.73 -21.63
C PHE A 49 -0.02 50.14 -21.13
N ALA A 50 1.12 50.37 -20.48
CA ALA A 50 1.54 51.69 -20.01
C ALA A 50 1.82 52.66 -21.17
N ALA A 51 2.43 52.18 -22.26
CA ALA A 51 2.65 52.98 -23.46
C ALA A 51 1.33 53.53 -24.03
N LEU A 52 0.27 52.71 -24.06
CA LEU A 52 -1.06 53.14 -24.50
C LEU A 52 -1.80 53.96 -23.43
N PHE A 53 -1.87 53.46 -22.20
CA PHE A 53 -2.71 54.02 -21.15
C PHE A 53 -2.13 55.32 -20.57
N ASP A 54 -0.82 55.37 -20.28
CA ASP A 54 -0.17 56.48 -19.60
C ASP A 54 0.41 57.51 -20.57
N HIS A 55 0.84 57.07 -21.77
CA HIS A 55 1.57 57.92 -22.73
C HIS A 55 0.85 58.13 -24.06
N GLY A 56 -0.21 57.37 -24.37
CA GLY A 56 -0.96 57.49 -25.61
C GLY A 56 -0.14 57.13 -26.85
N ASP A 57 0.87 56.28 -26.71
CA ASP A 57 1.81 55.93 -27.78
C ASP A 57 1.16 55.06 -28.87
N LEU A 58 1.10 55.60 -30.08
CA LEU A 58 0.51 54.95 -31.25
C LEU A 58 1.55 54.23 -32.11
N GLY A 59 2.84 54.27 -31.76
CA GLY A 59 3.94 53.81 -32.60
C GLY A 59 3.80 52.35 -33.02
N ARG A 60 3.31 51.49 -32.11
CA ARG A 60 3.04 50.07 -32.40
C ARG A 60 1.75 49.80 -33.16
N HIS A 61 0.92 50.83 -33.32
CA HIS A 61 -0.33 50.78 -34.08
C HIS A 61 -0.24 51.63 -35.36
N GLU A 62 0.97 51.89 -35.85
CA GLU A 62 1.23 52.62 -37.11
C GLU A 62 0.59 54.02 -37.13
N GLY A 63 0.40 54.64 -35.96
CA GLY A 63 -0.30 55.92 -35.82
C GLY A 63 -1.83 55.83 -35.91
N ASP A 64 -2.40 54.63 -36.04
CA ASP A 64 -3.85 54.42 -36.10
C ASP A 64 -4.45 54.42 -34.70
N HIS A 65 -5.03 55.56 -34.40
CA HIS A 65 -5.82 55.82 -33.21
C HIS A 65 -6.94 54.80 -32.96
N SER A 66 -7.65 54.34 -33.98
CA SER A 66 -8.78 53.42 -33.77
C SER A 66 -8.31 52.02 -33.38
N ARG A 67 -7.14 51.60 -33.90
CA ARG A 67 -6.49 50.35 -33.54
C ARG A 67 -5.89 50.42 -32.14
N ALA A 68 -5.30 51.55 -31.77
CA ALA A 68 -4.78 51.80 -30.43
C ALA A 68 -5.89 51.83 -29.38
N ASP A 69 -7.02 52.51 -29.68
CA ASP A 69 -8.19 52.58 -28.80
C ASP A 69 -8.77 51.18 -28.53
N LEU A 70 -8.97 50.39 -29.59
CA LEU A 70 -9.47 49.01 -29.46
C LEU A 70 -8.47 48.11 -28.72
N ALA A 71 -7.17 48.24 -28.97
CA ALA A 71 -6.14 47.46 -28.28
C ALA A 71 -6.12 47.74 -26.78
N LEU A 72 -6.25 49.02 -26.39
CA LEU A 72 -6.35 49.39 -24.98
C LEU A 72 -7.65 48.87 -24.34
N CYS A 73 -8.79 48.97 -25.04
CA CYS A 73 -10.06 48.43 -24.55
C CYS A 73 -10.05 46.91 -24.40
N CYS A 74 -9.39 46.16 -25.30
CA CYS A 74 -9.21 44.72 -25.14
C CYS A 74 -8.38 44.38 -23.89
N SER A 75 -7.31 45.14 -23.62
CA SER A 75 -6.51 44.95 -22.41
C SER A 75 -7.32 45.25 -21.15
N LEU A 76 -8.04 46.38 -21.12
CA LEU A 76 -8.93 46.72 -20.02
C LEU A 76 -10.05 45.69 -19.82
N SER A 77 -10.60 45.16 -20.92
CA SER A 77 -11.64 44.11 -20.88
C SER A 77 -11.15 42.83 -20.20
N PHE A 78 -9.89 42.47 -20.36
CA PHE A 78 -9.30 41.35 -19.61
C PHE A 78 -9.26 41.66 -18.11
N TRP A 79 -8.72 42.81 -17.70
CA TRP A 79 -8.53 43.15 -16.29
C TRP A 79 -9.82 43.43 -15.53
N THR A 80 -10.86 43.92 -16.20
CA THR A 80 -12.19 44.16 -15.61
C THR A 80 -13.14 42.98 -15.75
N ASN A 81 -12.66 41.84 -16.26
CA ASN A 81 -13.46 40.65 -16.55
C ASN A 81 -14.70 40.95 -17.43
N GLY A 82 -14.51 41.81 -18.43
CA GLY A 82 -15.53 42.15 -19.43
C GLY A 82 -16.60 43.13 -18.94
N ASP A 83 -16.46 43.76 -17.77
CA ASP A 83 -17.36 44.83 -17.34
C ASP A 83 -17.19 46.08 -18.24
N GLY A 84 -18.14 46.29 -19.14
CA GLY A 84 -18.13 47.40 -20.11
C GLY A 84 -18.16 48.78 -19.47
N ALA A 85 -18.81 48.94 -18.31
CA ALA A 85 -18.84 50.19 -17.59
C ALA A 85 -17.48 50.48 -16.92
N ALA A 86 -16.79 49.44 -16.43
CA ALA A 86 -15.43 49.57 -15.94
C ALA A 86 -14.42 49.86 -17.05
N ILE A 87 -14.56 49.24 -18.24
CA ILE A 87 -13.71 49.51 -19.40
C ILE A 87 -13.86 50.97 -19.83
N ASP A 88 -15.08 51.48 -20.00
CA ASP A 88 -15.32 52.87 -20.40
C ASP A 88 -14.75 53.85 -19.37
N ARG A 89 -15.00 53.61 -18.08
CA ARG A 89 -14.47 54.43 -16.98
C ARG A 89 -12.95 54.48 -16.96
N LEU A 90 -12.27 53.34 -17.13
CA LEU A 90 -10.81 53.26 -17.15
C LEU A 90 -10.24 53.87 -18.44
N PHE A 91 -10.86 53.65 -19.60
CA PHE A 91 -10.41 54.22 -20.86
C PHE A 91 -10.43 55.75 -20.82
N ARG A 92 -11.45 56.35 -20.19
CA ARG A 92 -11.53 57.82 -19.98
C ARG A 92 -10.40 58.39 -19.13
N ARG A 93 -9.72 57.55 -18.34
CA ARG A 93 -8.53 57.93 -17.55
C ARG A 93 -7.23 57.79 -18.33
N SER A 94 -7.26 57.22 -19.53
CA SER A 94 -6.07 57.02 -20.37
C SER A 94 -5.71 58.27 -21.17
N ALA A 95 -4.44 58.34 -21.59
CA ALA A 95 -3.93 59.37 -22.49
C ALA A 95 -4.49 59.26 -23.93
N LEU A 96 -5.18 58.16 -24.28
CA LEU A 96 -5.84 57.99 -25.60
C LEU A 96 -7.23 58.63 -25.68
N MET A 97 -7.82 59.02 -24.55
CA MET A 97 -9.17 59.56 -24.48
C MET A 97 -9.32 60.86 -25.28
N ARG A 98 -10.33 60.92 -26.17
CA ARG A 98 -10.59 62.04 -27.09
C ARG A 98 -12.09 62.28 -27.29
N PRO A 99 -12.52 63.48 -27.74
CA PRO A 99 -13.93 63.80 -27.93
C PRO A 99 -14.72 62.82 -28.82
N LYS A 100 -14.03 62.23 -29.81
CA LYS A 100 -14.57 61.20 -30.71
C LYS A 100 -15.20 60.01 -29.96
N TRP A 101 -14.71 59.68 -28.76
CA TRP A 101 -15.22 58.57 -27.95
C TRP A 101 -16.72 58.66 -27.67
N ASP A 102 -17.24 59.88 -27.50
CA ASP A 102 -18.65 60.13 -27.18
C ASP A 102 -19.50 60.50 -28.41
N GLU A 103 -18.91 60.57 -29.60
CA GLU A 103 -19.62 60.85 -30.85
C GLU A 103 -20.39 59.62 -31.34
N ARG A 104 -21.57 59.82 -31.93
CA ARG A 104 -22.34 58.75 -32.60
C ARG A 104 -21.73 58.42 -33.96
N HIS A 105 -21.27 57.18 -34.11
CA HIS A 105 -20.54 56.74 -35.32
C HIS A 105 -21.25 55.62 -36.10
N PHE A 106 -22.26 54.97 -35.52
CA PHE A 106 -22.94 53.81 -36.14
C PHE A 106 -24.44 54.05 -36.35
N GLY A 107 -24.99 53.43 -37.41
CA GLY A 107 -26.39 53.60 -37.83
C GLY A 107 -27.44 53.05 -36.86
N ASP A 108 -27.00 52.33 -35.82
CA ASP A 108 -27.80 51.81 -34.71
C ASP A 108 -27.87 52.76 -33.49
N GLY A 109 -27.20 53.92 -33.57
CA GLY A 109 -27.24 54.98 -32.57
C GLY A 109 -26.16 54.92 -31.49
N ARG A 110 -25.27 53.92 -31.51
CA ARG A 110 -24.16 53.79 -30.54
C ARG A 110 -23.04 54.83 -30.76
N THR A 111 -22.38 55.23 -29.68
CA THR A 111 -21.16 56.05 -29.77
C THR A 111 -19.96 55.22 -30.24
N TYR A 112 -18.92 55.89 -30.73
CA TYR A 112 -17.66 55.23 -31.08
C TYR A 112 -17.10 54.43 -29.91
N GLY A 113 -17.08 55.01 -28.70
CA GLY A 113 -16.64 54.36 -27.48
C GLY A 113 -17.50 53.14 -27.13
N GLN A 114 -18.83 53.26 -27.19
CA GLN A 114 -19.73 52.13 -26.93
C GLN A 114 -19.52 50.97 -27.91
N ALA A 115 -19.33 51.27 -29.19
CA ALA A 115 -19.06 50.25 -30.19
C ALA A 115 -17.68 49.62 -30.02
N THR A 116 -16.66 50.39 -29.65
CA THR A 116 -15.30 49.90 -29.39
C THR A 116 -15.24 49.05 -28.12
N VAL A 117 -15.94 49.43 -27.05
CA VAL A 117 -16.08 48.60 -25.83
C VAL A 117 -16.83 47.31 -26.13
N ALA A 118 -17.97 47.39 -26.83
CA ALA A 118 -18.70 46.18 -27.23
C ALA A 118 -17.83 45.27 -28.11
N LYS A 119 -17.04 45.85 -29.02
CA LYS A 119 -16.11 45.10 -29.86
C LYS A 119 -15.00 44.45 -29.02
N ALA A 120 -14.46 45.14 -28.02
CA ALA A 120 -13.46 44.58 -27.13
C ALA A 120 -14.04 43.42 -26.29
N GLN A 121 -15.27 43.56 -25.78
CA GLN A 121 -15.97 42.49 -25.04
C GLN A 121 -16.27 41.28 -25.94
N GLU A 122 -16.55 41.47 -27.24
CA GLU A 122 -16.70 40.38 -28.20
C GLU A 122 -15.36 39.66 -28.50
N LEU A 123 -14.26 40.42 -28.55
CA LEU A 123 -12.94 39.91 -28.92
C LEU A 123 -12.23 39.22 -27.76
N VAL A 124 -12.49 39.65 -26.52
CA VAL A 124 -11.83 39.15 -25.31
C VAL A 124 -12.81 38.27 -24.53
N ARG A 125 -12.62 36.95 -24.64
CA ARG A 125 -13.54 35.93 -24.08
C ARG A 125 -13.19 35.46 -22.67
N GLU A 126 -12.01 35.82 -22.16
CA GLU A 126 -11.52 35.45 -20.84
C GLU A 126 -11.10 36.70 -20.06
N GLY A 127 -11.38 36.72 -18.76
CA GLY A 127 -11.09 37.84 -17.87
C GLY A 127 -10.25 37.43 -16.67
N TRP A 128 -9.48 38.38 -16.14
CA TRP A 128 -8.62 38.20 -14.98
C TRP A 128 -9.45 37.89 -13.72
N ARG A 129 -9.05 36.85 -12.98
CA ARG A 129 -9.65 36.47 -11.70
C ARG A 129 -8.58 36.46 -10.61
N PRO A 130 -8.87 36.99 -9.40
CA PRO A 130 -7.94 36.95 -8.28
C PRO A 130 -7.71 35.48 -7.87
N SER A 131 -6.46 35.11 -7.66
CA SER A 131 -6.06 33.73 -7.44
C SER A 131 -6.49 33.20 -6.07
N GLY A 132 -7.55 32.38 -6.09
CA GLY A 132 -7.88 31.40 -5.06
C GLY A 132 -8.56 30.19 -5.70
N SER A 133 -7.77 29.18 -6.08
CA SER A 133 -8.12 27.77 -6.37
C SER A 133 -7.19 27.18 -7.45
N ALA A 134 -6.38 26.21 -7.00
CA ALA A 134 -5.67 25.15 -7.70
C ALA A 134 -5.65 25.12 -9.25
N GLY A 135 -4.43 25.10 -9.80
CA GLY A 135 -4.14 24.67 -11.18
C GLY A 135 -2.73 24.10 -11.29
N SER A 136 -2.63 22.78 -11.52
CA SER A 136 -1.45 22.14 -12.10
C SER A 136 -1.77 21.74 -13.54
N GLY A 137 -1.12 22.42 -14.48
CA GLY A 137 -1.06 22.11 -15.92
C GLY A 137 -0.48 23.29 -16.71
N PRO A 138 0.79 23.26 -17.18
CA PRO A 138 1.39 24.29 -18.03
C PRO A 138 1.62 23.78 -19.48
N PRO A 139 2.16 24.58 -20.43
CA PRO A 139 1.68 25.87 -20.95
C PRO A 139 1.82 25.99 -22.51
N ALA A 140 1.20 26.99 -23.15
CA ALA A 140 1.66 27.55 -24.44
C ALA A 140 0.93 28.88 -24.71
N GLY A 141 1.53 30.03 -24.97
CA GLY A 141 2.93 30.44 -25.06
C GLY A 141 2.95 31.93 -25.41
N GLY A 142 3.43 32.77 -24.50
CA GLY A 142 4.13 33.98 -24.91
C GLY A 142 5.60 33.59 -25.06
N GLU A 143 6.21 33.95 -26.18
CA GLU A 143 7.61 33.68 -26.50
C GLU A 143 8.55 34.37 -25.51
N ASP A 144 9.32 33.54 -24.82
CA ASP A 144 10.59 33.90 -24.23
C ASP A 144 11.58 34.16 -25.40
N PRO A 145 12.20 35.34 -25.55
CA PRO A 145 13.11 35.62 -26.67
C PRO A 145 14.33 34.68 -26.70
N ASP A 146 14.62 33.98 -25.60
CA ASP A 146 15.73 33.04 -25.46
C ASP A 146 15.29 31.55 -25.49
N GLY A 147 14.01 31.27 -25.74
CA GLY A 147 13.47 29.90 -25.81
C GLY A 147 13.73 29.19 -27.15
N PRO A 148 13.87 27.85 -27.18
CA PRO A 148 14.01 27.12 -28.42
C PRO A 148 12.74 27.25 -29.28
N PRO A 149 12.87 27.43 -30.61
CA PRO A 149 11.72 27.65 -31.49
C PRO A 149 10.75 26.47 -31.48
N LEU A 150 9.45 26.78 -31.54
CA LEU A 150 8.37 25.80 -31.63
C LEU A 150 8.24 25.25 -33.05
N ALA A 151 7.96 23.95 -33.15
CA ALA A 151 7.71 23.29 -34.43
C ALA A 151 6.23 23.31 -34.82
N ALA A 152 5.90 22.82 -36.02
CA ALA A 152 4.53 22.87 -36.56
C ALA A 152 3.49 22.07 -35.76
N ASP A 153 3.90 21.17 -34.86
CA ASP A 153 3.00 20.48 -33.91
C ASP A 153 2.83 21.23 -32.58
N GLY A 154 3.40 22.43 -32.44
CA GLY A 154 3.33 23.25 -31.22
C GLY A 154 4.36 22.89 -30.16
N PHE A 155 5.25 21.93 -30.42
CA PHE A 155 6.29 21.51 -29.47
C PHE A 155 7.68 21.92 -29.95
N ALA A 156 8.57 22.27 -29.02
CA ALA A 156 9.96 22.60 -29.36
C ALA A 156 10.70 21.40 -29.97
N CYS A 157 11.69 21.67 -30.83
CA CYS A 157 12.63 20.65 -31.33
C CYS A 157 13.73 20.36 -30.30
N THR A 158 13.33 19.89 -29.11
CA THR A 158 14.21 19.53 -27.99
C THR A 158 13.81 18.19 -27.38
N ASP A 159 14.64 17.63 -26.49
CA ASP A 159 14.28 16.39 -25.78
C ASP A 159 13.11 16.61 -24.81
N VAL A 160 12.98 17.82 -24.24
CA VAL A 160 11.81 18.24 -23.45
C VAL A 160 10.56 18.29 -24.35
N GLY A 161 10.64 18.93 -25.52
CA GLY A 161 9.54 18.95 -26.48
C GLY A 161 9.15 17.55 -26.97
N ASN A 162 10.11 16.62 -27.09
CA ASN A 162 9.81 15.22 -27.35
C ASN A 162 9.10 14.53 -26.17
N ALA A 163 9.46 14.83 -24.93
CA ALA A 163 8.75 14.34 -23.75
C ALA A 163 7.31 14.88 -23.69
N GLU A 164 7.11 16.16 -23.96
CA GLU A 164 5.78 16.78 -24.05
C GLU A 164 4.95 16.16 -25.19
N ARG A 165 5.56 15.91 -26.36
CA ARG A 165 4.91 15.15 -27.45
C ARG A 165 4.49 13.75 -27.00
N LEU A 166 5.29 13.06 -26.18
CA LEU A 166 4.91 11.74 -25.65
C LEU A 166 3.68 11.84 -24.78
N ILE A 167 3.67 12.80 -23.86
CA ILE A 167 2.58 13.04 -22.91
C ILE A 167 1.31 13.43 -23.66
N ALA A 168 1.39 14.34 -24.63
CA ALA A 168 0.22 14.77 -25.39
C ALA A 168 -0.45 13.64 -26.20
N VAL A 169 0.28 12.57 -26.52
CA VAL A 169 -0.23 11.46 -27.35
C VAL A 169 -0.56 10.21 -26.54
N HIS A 170 0.18 9.98 -25.45
CA HIS A 170 0.13 8.74 -24.68
C HIS A 170 -0.01 8.99 -23.17
N GLY A 171 -0.33 10.23 -22.77
CA GLY A 171 -0.46 10.68 -21.38
C GLY A 171 -1.45 9.87 -20.56
N ASP A 172 -2.55 9.45 -21.17
CA ASP A 172 -3.58 8.68 -20.49
C ASP A 172 -3.21 7.20 -20.33
N ASP A 173 -2.29 6.69 -21.16
CA ASP A 173 -1.92 5.26 -21.21
C ASP A 173 -0.54 4.95 -20.63
N LEU A 174 0.18 5.96 -20.13
CA LEU A 174 1.54 5.83 -19.59
C LEU A 174 1.63 6.37 -18.17
N ARG A 175 2.24 5.58 -17.29
CA ARG A 175 2.67 5.99 -15.95
C ARG A 175 4.08 5.48 -15.70
N HIS A 176 4.81 6.13 -14.82
CA HIS A 176 6.16 5.75 -14.43
C HIS A 176 6.31 5.87 -12.93
N VAL A 177 6.59 4.74 -12.28
CA VAL A 177 6.89 4.68 -10.86
C VAL A 177 8.40 4.42 -10.71
N PRO A 178 9.18 5.29 -10.05
CA PRO A 178 10.64 5.14 -9.96
C PRO A 178 11.13 3.75 -9.51
N ALA A 179 10.40 3.11 -8.58
CA ALA A 179 10.72 1.77 -8.09
C ALA A 179 10.33 0.65 -9.07
N TRP A 180 9.32 0.86 -9.92
CA TRP A 180 8.75 -0.19 -10.80
C TRP A 180 9.11 -0.02 -12.28
N GLY A 181 9.51 1.16 -12.72
CA GLY A 181 9.70 1.50 -14.13
C GLY A 181 8.39 1.94 -14.80
N TRP A 182 8.29 1.75 -16.11
CA TRP A 182 7.12 2.15 -16.89
C TRP A 182 5.96 1.17 -16.75
N LEU A 183 4.77 1.75 -16.58
CA LEU A 183 3.48 1.09 -16.61
C LEU A 183 2.73 1.58 -17.85
N VAL A 184 2.16 0.64 -18.60
CA VAL A 184 1.37 0.91 -19.79
C VAL A 184 -0.02 0.34 -19.59
N TRP A 185 -1.04 1.13 -19.90
CA TRP A 185 -2.42 0.66 -19.90
C TRP A 185 -2.63 -0.35 -21.04
N ASP A 186 -3.02 -1.59 -20.69
CA ASP A 186 -3.24 -2.69 -21.65
C ASP A 186 -4.71 -2.89 -22.03
N SER A 187 -5.56 -1.88 -21.78
CA SER A 187 -7.03 -1.92 -21.83
C SER A 187 -7.71 -2.66 -20.68
N ARG A 188 -6.95 -3.24 -19.74
CA ARG A 188 -7.48 -3.96 -18.58
C ARG A 188 -6.81 -3.59 -17.27
N ARG A 189 -5.53 -3.24 -17.31
CA ARG A 189 -4.70 -2.90 -16.16
C ARG A 189 -3.51 -2.04 -16.55
N TRP A 190 -2.82 -1.52 -15.54
CA TRP A 190 -1.49 -0.95 -15.65
C TRP A 190 -0.42 -2.05 -15.60
N ALA A 191 0.08 -2.44 -16.76
CA ALA A 191 1.08 -3.50 -16.89
C ALA A 191 2.50 -2.91 -16.94
N ARG A 192 3.44 -3.51 -16.19
CA ARG A 192 4.87 -3.13 -16.28
C ARG A 192 5.43 -3.52 -17.64
N ASP A 193 5.81 -2.53 -18.44
CA ASP A 193 6.28 -2.76 -19.82
C ASP A 193 7.15 -1.61 -20.35
N ASP A 194 8.42 -1.57 -19.92
CA ASP A 194 9.42 -0.61 -20.40
C ASP A 194 9.66 -0.70 -21.92
N ALA A 195 9.51 -1.91 -22.49
CA ALA A 195 9.67 -2.12 -23.93
C ALA A 195 8.54 -1.45 -24.71
N ARG A 196 7.30 -1.57 -24.24
CA ARG A 196 6.13 -0.91 -24.83
C ARG A 196 6.20 0.61 -24.68
N ALA A 197 6.66 1.13 -23.54
CA ALA A 197 6.92 2.55 -23.37
C ALA A 197 7.95 3.06 -24.41
N THR A 198 9.03 2.31 -24.62
CA THR A 198 10.02 2.61 -25.67
C THR A 198 9.40 2.59 -27.07
N GLN A 199 8.55 1.61 -27.36
CA GLN A 199 7.83 1.55 -28.65
C GLN A 199 6.85 2.73 -28.84
N LEU A 200 6.25 3.24 -27.77
CA LEU A 200 5.38 4.43 -27.81
C LEU A 200 6.20 5.70 -28.04
N ALA A 201 7.38 5.82 -27.43
CA ALA A 201 8.33 6.89 -27.72
C ALA A 201 8.75 6.90 -29.19
N VAL A 202 9.17 5.74 -29.73
CA VAL A 202 9.51 5.60 -31.17
C VAL A 202 8.32 5.96 -32.06
N ARG A 203 7.10 5.54 -31.71
CA ARG A 203 5.89 5.90 -32.48
C ARG A 203 5.61 7.40 -32.45
N THR A 204 5.84 8.05 -31.32
CA THR A 204 5.72 9.51 -31.15
C THR A 204 6.70 10.23 -32.08
N ILE A 205 7.98 9.84 -32.09
CA ILE A 205 8.97 10.40 -33.02
C ILE A 205 8.58 10.16 -34.48
N ARG A 206 8.11 8.95 -34.83
CA ARG A 206 7.68 8.66 -36.21
C ARG A 206 6.43 9.45 -36.64
N ARG A 207 5.57 9.84 -35.70
CA ARG A 207 4.42 10.73 -35.97
C ARG A 207 4.90 12.11 -36.40
N MET A 208 6.05 12.57 -35.91
CA MET A 208 6.67 13.84 -36.31
C MET A 208 6.88 13.95 -37.83
N TYR A 209 7.27 12.86 -38.51
CA TYR A 209 7.40 12.87 -39.96
C TYR A 209 6.07 13.10 -40.70
N ARG A 210 4.94 12.70 -40.10
CA ARG A 210 3.61 12.98 -40.66
C ARG A 210 3.21 14.43 -40.45
N VAL A 211 3.58 15.02 -39.30
CA VAL A 211 3.42 16.44 -39.03
C VAL A 211 4.28 17.26 -40.00
N ALA A 212 5.55 16.90 -40.18
CA ALA A 212 6.48 17.57 -41.09
C ALA A 212 5.92 17.70 -42.51
N ARG A 213 5.32 16.62 -43.05
CA ARG A 213 4.68 16.61 -44.38
C ARG A 213 3.50 17.57 -44.52
N ARG A 214 2.91 18.00 -43.41
CA ARG A 214 1.77 18.94 -43.35
C ARG A 214 2.18 20.31 -42.79
N ALA A 215 3.48 20.54 -42.56
CA ALA A 215 3.95 21.81 -42.06
C ALA A 215 3.65 22.93 -43.08
N PRO A 216 3.24 24.12 -42.62
CA PRO A 216 2.80 25.20 -43.50
C PRO A 216 3.95 25.83 -44.30
N THR A 217 5.20 25.70 -43.83
CA THR A 217 6.39 26.19 -44.54
C THR A 217 7.39 25.07 -44.83
N VAL A 218 8.19 25.28 -45.88
CA VAL A 218 9.24 24.32 -46.31
C VAL A 218 10.34 24.23 -45.24
N GLU A 219 10.64 25.35 -44.58
CA GLU A 219 11.61 25.47 -43.50
C GLU A 219 11.17 24.61 -42.30
N GLN A 220 9.92 24.74 -41.86
CA GLN A 220 9.38 23.94 -40.75
C GLN A 220 9.32 22.44 -41.06
N ASN A 221 8.98 22.08 -42.31
CA ASN A 221 9.03 20.69 -42.75
C ASN A 221 10.46 20.13 -42.67
N THR A 222 11.43 20.88 -43.19
CA THR A 222 12.84 20.48 -43.20
C THR A 222 13.40 20.32 -41.79
N GLU A 223 13.11 21.27 -40.91
CA GLU A 223 13.52 21.22 -39.50
C GLU A 223 12.91 20.03 -38.76
N LEU A 224 11.61 19.77 -38.91
CA LEU A 224 10.96 18.61 -38.30
C LEU A 224 11.50 17.27 -38.84
N GLN A 225 11.81 17.17 -40.13
CA GLN A 225 12.42 15.96 -40.67
C GLN A 225 13.83 15.74 -40.13
N LYS A 226 14.62 16.81 -40.02
CA LYS A 226 15.97 16.76 -39.45
C LYS A 226 15.92 16.38 -37.97
N TRP A 227 15.03 17.01 -37.19
CA TRP A 227 14.83 16.71 -35.79
C TRP A 227 14.29 15.29 -35.57
N GLY A 228 13.39 14.82 -36.43
CA GLY A 228 12.90 13.44 -36.41
C GLY A 228 14.02 12.42 -36.55
N ARG A 229 14.90 12.58 -37.56
CA ARG A 229 16.05 11.69 -37.78
C ARG A 229 17.01 11.69 -36.60
N HIS A 230 17.24 12.86 -36.02
CA HIS A 230 18.09 13.01 -34.85
C HIS A 230 17.49 12.35 -33.60
N SER A 231 16.17 12.48 -33.42
CA SER A 231 15.44 11.93 -32.26
C SER A 231 15.30 10.41 -32.27
N GLU A 232 15.51 9.74 -33.41
CA GLU A 232 15.50 8.27 -33.50
C GLU A 232 16.78 7.63 -32.93
N ALA A 233 17.80 8.42 -32.60
CA ALA A 233 19.00 7.92 -31.94
C ALA A 233 18.67 7.41 -30.52
N ARG A 234 19.29 6.28 -30.12
CA ARG A 234 19.08 5.64 -28.81
C ARG A 234 19.16 6.63 -27.64
N GLY A 235 20.23 7.43 -27.57
CA GLY A 235 20.42 8.37 -26.47
C GLY A 235 19.34 9.46 -26.38
N ARG A 236 18.72 9.83 -27.50
CA ARG A 236 17.61 10.81 -27.54
C ARG A 236 16.29 10.19 -27.09
N LEU A 237 16.02 8.94 -27.48
CA LEU A 237 14.88 8.18 -26.96
C LEU A 237 14.99 7.97 -25.44
N GLU A 238 16.19 7.64 -24.94
CA GLU A 238 16.45 7.52 -23.50
C GLU A 238 16.28 8.88 -22.78
N ALA A 239 16.74 9.99 -23.37
CA ALA A 239 16.56 11.32 -22.82
C ALA A 239 15.07 11.73 -22.74
N MET A 240 14.32 11.53 -23.82
CA MET A 240 12.87 11.76 -23.90
C MET A 240 12.11 10.99 -22.80
N LEU A 241 12.38 9.68 -22.66
CA LEU A 241 11.76 8.87 -21.61
C LEU A 241 12.19 9.31 -20.21
N SER A 242 13.48 9.59 -19.98
CA SER A 242 14.00 10.05 -18.69
C SER A 242 13.35 11.35 -18.23
N ILE A 243 13.12 12.29 -19.16
CA ILE A 243 12.41 13.55 -18.86
C ILE A 243 10.93 13.26 -18.61
N ALA A 244 10.25 12.55 -19.52
CA ALA A 244 8.83 12.26 -19.42
C ALA A 244 8.45 11.51 -18.12
N ALA A 245 9.33 10.63 -17.63
CA ALA A 245 9.16 9.90 -16.37
C ALA A 245 9.04 10.78 -15.11
N ARG A 246 9.35 12.09 -15.22
CA ARG A 246 9.33 13.08 -14.13
C ARG A 246 8.28 14.17 -14.32
N LEU A 247 7.49 14.12 -15.39
CA LEU A 247 6.47 15.11 -15.72
C LEU A 247 5.07 14.53 -15.48
N GLU A 248 4.13 15.38 -15.08
CA GLU A 248 2.72 15.02 -14.96
C GLU A 248 2.09 14.82 -16.35
N PRO A 249 1.12 13.88 -16.51
CA PRO A 249 0.60 12.95 -15.51
C PRO A 249 1.36 11.61 -15.44
N LEU A 250 2.53 11.51 -16.09
CA LEU A 250 3.29 10.25 -16.20
C LEU A 250 4.02 9.91 -14.89
N ALA A 251 4.56 10.90 -14.19
CA ALA A 251 5.17 10.69 -12.89
C ALA A 251 4.14 10.14 -11.89
N SER A 252 4.43 9.01 -11.25
CA SER A 252 3.49 8.39 -10.32
C SER A 252 4.20 7.73 -9.15
N THR A 253 3.47 7.56 -8.06
CA THR A 253 3.94 6.86 -6.86
C THR A 253 3.26 5.49 -6.75
N ALA A 254 3.90 4.58 -6.01
CA ALA A 254 3.40 3.20 -5.87
C ALA A 254 2.02 3.13 -5.20
N ASP A 255 1.72 4.06 -4.29
CA ASP A 255 0.45 4.17 -3.57
C ASP A 255 -0.72 4.60 -4.45
N MET A 256 -0.49 5.05 -5.69
CA MET A 256 -1.58 5.32 -6.64
C MET A 256 -2.21 4.03 -7.20
N PHE A 257 -1.52 2.89 -7.05
CA PHE A 257 -1.89 1.63 -7.68
C PHE A 257 -2.39 0.60 -6.67
N ASP A 258 -3.27 -0.29 -7.13
CA ASP A 258 -3.88 -1.37 -6.32
C ASP A 258 -4.50 -0.88 -4.98
N ARG A 259 -5.00 0.36 -4.95
CA ARG A 259 -5.48 1.07 -3.74
C ARG A 259 -6.69 0.45 -3.08
N ASP A 260 -7.69 0.06 -3.87
CA ASP A 260 -8.94 -0.49 -3.33
C ASP A 260 -8.78 -2.01 -3.09
N PRO A 261 -8.79 -2.47 -1.83
CA PRO A 261 -8.65 -3.89 -1.52
C PRO A 261 -9.85 -4.72 -2.01
N TRP A 262 -10.96 -4.10 -2.38
CA TRP A 262 -12.18 -4.78 -2.80
C TRP A 262 -12.33 -4.91 -4.31
N LEU A 263 -11.50 -4.25 -5.12
CA LEU A 263 -11.53 -4.41 -6.57
C LEU A 263 -10.73 -5.63 -7.00
N PHE A 264 -11.33 -6.55 -7.74
CA PHE A 264 -10.67 -7.76 -8.23
C PHE A 264 -10.76 -7.85 -9.76
N ASN A 265 -9.62 -7.71 -10.44
CA ASN A 265 -9.59 -7.55 -11.89
C ASN A 265 -9.48 -8.88 -12.62
N CYS A 266 -10.35 -9.09 -13.60
CA CYS A 266 -10.48 -10.30 -14.41
C CYS A 266 -10.28 -9.97 -15.90
N ARG A 267 -10.31 -10.95 -16.81
CA ARG A 267 -10.12 -10.71 -18.23
C ARG A 267 -11.25 -9.88 -18.88
N ASN A 268 -12.47 -10.00 -18.35
CA ASN A 268 -13.70 -9.40 -18.88
C ASN A 268 -14.22 -8.20 -18.09
N GLY A 269 -13.48 -7.72 -17.08
CA GLY A 269 -13.88 -6.59 -16.26
C GLY A 269 -13.29 -6.66 -14.86
N THR A 270 -13.69 -5.70 -14.03
CA THR A 270 -13.30 -5.61 -12.62
C THR A 270 -14.51 -5.95 -11.76
N ILE A 271 -14.34 -6.87 -10.82
CA ILE A 271 -15.37 -7.24 -9.85
C ILE A 271 -15.26 -6.28 -8.67
N ASP A 272 -16.36 -5.66 -8.27
CA ASP A 272 -16.44 -5.06 -6.92
C ASP A 272 -16.82 -6.17 -5.93
N LEU A 273 -15.87 -6.59 -5.09
CA LEU A 273 -16.10 -7.70 -4.15
C LEU A 273 -17.09 -7.36 -3.03
N ARG A 274 -17.45 -6.08 -2.83
CA ARG A 274 -18.50 -5.69 -1.89
C ARG A 274 -19.88 -6.16 -2.35
N THR A 275 -20.12 -6.10 -3.66
CA THR A 275 -21.42 -6.44 -4.27
C THR A 275 -21.38 -7.75 -5.06
N GLY A 276 -20.20 -8.16 -5.53
CA GLY A 276 -20.00 -9.27 -6.46
C GLY A 276 -20.27 -8.88 -7.92
N GLU A 277 -20.54 -7.61 -8.21
CA GLU A 277 -20.89 -7.15 -9.55
C GLU A 277 -19.65 -6.95 -10.43
N LEU A 278 -19.79 -7.29 -11.72
CA LEU A 278 -18.76 -7.06 -12.74
C LEU A 278 -19.02 -5.73 -13.44
N ARG A 279 -17.99 -4.88 -13.49
CA ARG A 279 -18.00 -3.63 -14.24
C ARG A 279 -16.88 -3.57 -15.28
N PRO A 280 -16.98 -2.68 -16.29
CA PRO A 280 -15.89 -2.43 -17.22
C PRO A 280 -14.60 -2.00 -16.50
N HIS A 281 -13.46 -2.26 -17.14
CA HIS A 281 -12.16 -1.80 -16.68
C HIS A 281 -12.09 -0.27 -16.70
N LEU A 282 -11.62 0.33 -15.60
CA LEU A 282 -11.34 1.76 -15.52
C LEU A 282 -9.86 1.98 -15.23
N GLN A 283 -9.25 2.92 -15.96
CA GLN A 283 -7.85 3.32 -15.75
C GLN A 283 -7.63 3.88 -14.33
N ASP A 284 -8.61 4.64 -13.84
CA ASP A 284 -8.57 5.34 -12.55
C ASP A 284 -8.56 4.39 -11.34
N ASP A 285 -8.94 3.12 -11.53
CA ASP A 285 -8.84 2.11 -10.49
C ASP A 285 -7.38 1.81 -10.11
N GLY A 286 -6.43 2.15 -10.98
CA GLY A 286 -4.99 1.97 -10.72
C GLY A 286 -4.58 0.50 -10.56
N ILE A 287 -5.35 -0.46 -11.10
CA ILE A 287 -5.07 -1.88 -10.88
C ILE A 287 -3.90 -2.35 -11.74
N THR A 288 -2.93 -3.06 -11.14
CA THR A 288 -1.78 -3.68 -11.84
C THR A 288 -1.93 -5.18 -12.00
N ARG A 289 -2.87 -5.79 -11.27
CA ARG A 289 -3.09 -7.22 -11.21
C ARG A 289 -4.19 -7.68 -12.16
N LEU A 290 -4.14 -8.95 -12.55
CA LEU A 290 -5.11 -9.56 -13.44
C LEU A 290 -5.24 -11.06 -13.14
N ALA A 291 -6.48 -11.49 -12.93
CA ALA A 291 -6.87 -12.88 -13.05
C ALA A 291 -7.11 -13.19 -14.55
N PRO A 292 -6.38 -14.14 -15.17
CA PRO A 292 -6.41 -14.39 -16.62
C PRO A 292 -7.62 -15.26 -17.04
N ILE A 293 -8.80 -14.95 -16.52
CA ILE A 293 -10.06 -15.68 -16.71
C ILE A 293 -11.24 -14.71 -16.78
N ASP A 294 -12.33 -15.12 -17.40
CA ASP A 294 -13.58 -14.36 -17.33
C ASP A 294 -14.29 -14.67 -16.01
N TYR A 295 -14.82 -13.63 -15.37
CA TYR A 295 -15.75 -13.82 -14.27
C TYR A 295 -17.16 -14.03 -14.79
N ARG A 296 -17.76 -15.15 -14.38
CA ARG A 296 -19.15 -15.52 -14.63
C ARG A 296 -19.77 -15.93 -13.30
N PRO A 297 -20.68 -15.14 -12.70
CA PRO A 297 -21.24 -15.40 -11.36
C PRO A 297 -21.83 -16.81 -11.20
N ASP A 298 -22.44 -17.33 -12.26
CA ASP A 298 -23.10 -18.63 -12.28
C ASP A 298 -22.22 -19.79 -12.76
N ALA A 299 -20.92 -19.56 -13.02
CA ALA A 299 -20.04 -20.64 -13.44
C ALA A 299 -20.03 -21.80 -12.42
N ARG A 300 -20.15 -23.01 -12.97
CA ARG A 300 -20.14 -24.30 -12.27
C ARG A 300 -19.25 -25.26 -13.03
N HIS A 301 -18.66 -26.21 -12.32
CA HIS A 301 -17.82 -27.21 -12.95
C HIS A 301 -17.81 -28.48 -12.11
N GLU A 302 -18.30 -29.57 -12.71
CA GLU A 302 -18.50 -30.86 -12.02
C GLU A 302 -17.23 -31.35 -11.29
N ALA A 303 -16.06 -31.27 -11.95
CA ALA A 303 -14.82 -31.69 -11.32
C ALA A 303 -14.41 -30.87 -10.08
N TRP A 304 -14.82 -29.59 -9.98
CA TRP A 304 -14.55 -28.75 -8.82
C TRP A 304 -15.49 -29.09 -7.67
N GLU A 305 -16.78 -29.24 -7.98
CA GLU A 305 -17.82 -29.60 -7.01
C GLU A 305 -17.54 -30.99 -6.40
N ARG A 306 -17.31 -32.00 -7.24
CA ARG A 306 -16.94 -33.35 -6.78
C ARG A 306 -15.66 -33.34 -5.94
N PHE A 307 -14.66 -32.53 -6.33
CA PHE A 307 -13.43 -32.41 -5.55
C PHE A 307 -13.68 -31.85 -4.16
N LEU A 308 -14.51 -30.81 -4.03
CA LEU A 308 -14.85 -30.23 -2.72
C LEU A 308 -15.63 -31.22 -1.86
N GLU A 309 -16.60 -31.93 -2.43
CA GLU A 309 -17.35 -32.99 -1.75
C GLU A 309 -16.43 -34.09 -1.23
N GLU A 310 -15.50 -34.59 -2.06
CA GLU A 310 -14.53 -35.62 -1.66
C GLU A 310 -13.53 -35.11 -0.61
N ALA A 311 -12.99 -33.90 -0.80
CA ALA A 311 -11.97 -33.34 0.10
C ALA A 311 -12.53 -33.03 1.49
N THR A 312 -13.77 -32.54 1.55
CA THR A 312 -14.46 -32.25 2.82
C THR A 312 -15.18 -33.48 3.41
N ALA A 313 -15.47 -34.49 2.59
CA ALA A 313 -16.19 -35.72 2.92
C ALA A 313 -17.44 -35.51 3.79
N GLY A 314 -18.20 -34.44 3.51
CA GLY A 314 -19.43 -34.13 4.24
C GLY A 314 -19.24 -33.69 5.69
N GLN A 315 -18.01 -33.32 6.11
CA GLN A 315 -17.79 -32.66 7.40
C GLN A 315 -18.67 -31.40 7.47
N PRO A 316 -19.61 -31.31 8.43
CA PRO A 316 -20.56 -30.21 8.49
C PRO A 316 -19.84 -28.86 8.57
N GLY A 317 -20.18 -27.94 7.66
CA GLY A 317 -19.64 -26.57 7.65
C GLY A 317 -18.24 -26.42 7.02
N MET A 318 -17.51 -27.50 6.71
CA MET A 318 -16.14 -27.41 6.20
C MET A 318 -16.09 -26.81 4.79
N ALA A 319 -17.02 -27.22 3.91
CA ALA A 319 -17.06 -26.71 2.54
C ALA A 319 -17.46 -25.22 2.50
N GLU A 320 -18.40 -24.83 3.36
CA GLU A 320 -18.86 -23.45 3.56
C GLU A 320 -17.75 -22.58 4.14
N PHE A 321 -16.99 -23.10 5.12
CA PHE A 321 -15.82 -22.41 5.65
C PHE A 321 -14.75 -22.20 4.59
N LEU A 322 -14.39 -23.24 3.83
CA LEU A 322 -13.41 -23.12 2.75
C LEU A 322 -13.85 -22.09 1.71
N ARG A 323 -15.15 -22.01 1.42
CA ARG A 323 -15.73 -21.02 0.51
C ARG A 323 -15.52 -19.61 1.05
N ARG A 324 -15.90 -19.35 2.30
CA ARG A 324 -15.70 -18.05 2.97
C ARG A 324 -14.22 -17.67 3.06
N ALA A 325 -13.35 -18.61 3.45
CA ALA A 325 -11.91 -18.41 3.52
C ALA A 325 -11.29 -18.07 2.14
N ALA A 326 -11.71 -18.76 1.08
CA ALA A 326 -11.29 -18.45 -0.29
C ALA A 326 -11.81 -17.09 -0.76
N GLY A 327 -13.04 -16.72 -0.37
CA GLY A 327 -13.64 -15.43 -0.66
C GLY A 327 -12.93 -14.27 0.02
N TYR A 328 -12.68 -14.39 1.33
CA TYR A 328 -11.81 -13.47 2.08
C TYR A 328 -10.43 -13.33 1.42
N THR A 329 -9.87 -14.45 0.96
CA THR A 329 -8.60 -14.49 0.21
C THR A 329 -8.63 -13.68 -1.10
N LEU A 330 -9.78 -13.45 -1.72
CA LEU A 330 -9.88 -12.61 -2.93
C LEU A 330 -9.70 -11.12 -2.65
N THR A 331 -9.91 -10.65 -1.42
CA THR A 331 -9.81 -9.23 -1.05
C THR A 331 -8.36 -8.86 -0.73
N GLY A 332 -8.07 -7.57 -0.54
CA GLY A 332 -6.87 -7.09 0.12
C GLY A 332 -7.01 -6.94 1.63
N ASP A 333 -8.17 -7.29 2.20
CA ASP A 333 -8.47 -7.17 3.63
C ASP A 333 -7.68 -8.22 4.43
N THR A 334 -7.09 -7.82 5.55
CA THR A 334 -6.32 -8.68 6.46
C THR A 334 -6.87 -8.68 7.90
N SER A 335 -8.07 -8.14 8.12
CA SER A 335 -8.67 -7.93 9.46
C SER A 335 -8.84 -9.20 10.30
N GLU A 336 -9.05 -10.37 9.67
CA GLU A 336 -9.16 -11.65 10.38
C GLU A 336 -7.80 -12.16 10.90
N GLU A 337 -6.68 -11.65 10.37
CA GLU A 337 -5.30 -12.06 10.66
C GLU A 337 -5.01 -13.58 10.50
N TYR A 338 -5.94 -14.36 9.94
CA TYR A 338 -5.82 -15.82 9.88
C TYR A 338 -4.72 -16.31 8.92
N VAL A 339 -4.06 -17.37 9.35
CA VAL A 339 -3.21 -18.24 8.56
C VAL A 339 -3.83 -19.62 8.47
N PHE A 340 -4.07 -20.05 7.24
CA PHE A 340 -4.73 -21.31 6.95
C PHE A 340 -3.71 -22.42 6.77
N ILE A 341 -3.66 -23.37 7.71
CA ILE A 341 -2.81 -24.55 7.63
C ILE A 341 -3.64 -25.72 7.07
N ALA A 342 -3.57 -25.93 5.76
CA ALA A 342 -4.03 -27.15 5.13
C ALA A 342 -3.13 -28.31 5.57
N HIS A 343 -3.67 -29.19 6.41
CA HIS A 343 -2.96 -30.29 7.05
C HIS A 343 -3.57 -31.65 6.70
N GLY A 344 -2.73 -32.67 6.50
CA GLY A 344 -3.17 -34.04 6.24
C GLY A 344 -2.09 -34.85 5.51
N GLY A 345 -2.29 -36.15 5.28
CA GLY A 345 -1.33 -36.98 4.53
C GLY A 345 -1.15 -36.59 3.04
N ALA A 346 -0.13 -37.15 2.40
CA ALA A 346 0.14 -36.94 0.98
C ALA A 346 -1.04 -37.43 0.09
N GLY A 347 -1.36 -36.67 -0.96
CA GLY A 347 -2.41 -37.04 -1.91
C GLY A 347 -3.86 -36.76 -1.49
N ARG A 348 -4.09 -36.10 -0.35
CA ARG A 348 -5.43 -35.75 0.17
C ARG A 348 -5.98 -34.41 -0.31
N GLY A 349 -5.59 -33.95 -1.50
CA GLY A 349 -6.19 -32.77 -2.13
C GLY A 349 -5.72 -31.38 -1.66
N LYS A 350 -4.95 -31.24 -0.57
CA LYS A 350 -4.42 -29.94 -0.07
C LYS A 350 -3.83 -29.04 -1.14
N THR A 351 -2.79 -29.53 -1.82
CA THR A 351 -2.08 -28.81 -2.86
C THR A 351 -2.98 -28.61 -4.09
N THR A 352 -3.86 -29.58 -4.39
CA THR A 352 -4.82 -29.48 -5.51
C THR A 352 -5.79 -28.31 -5.31
N PHE A 353 -6.31 -28.11 -4.08
CA PHE A 353 -7.17 -26.98 -3.73
C PHE A 353 -6.44 -25.65 -3.91
N LEU A 354 -5.25 -25.49 -3.31
CA LEU A 354 -4.49 -24.24 -3.38
C LEU A 354 -4.04 -23.90 -4.80
N GLU A 355 -3.66 -24.90 -5.59
CA GLU A 355 -3.27 -24.71 -6.99
C GLU A 355 -4.46 -24.31 -7.86
N ALA A 356 -5.67 -24.82 -7.59
CA ALA A 356 -6.88 -24.42 -8.30
C ALA A 356 -7.23 -22.97 -8.00
N LEU A 357 -7.20 -22.57 -6.71
CA LEU A 357 -7.44 -21.19 -6.29
C LEU A 357 -6.38 -20.24 -6.86
N ALA A 358 -5.09 -20.58 -6.78
CA ALA A 358 -4.02 -19.79 -7.35
C ALA A 358 -4.15 -19.63 -8.88
N ALA A 359 -4.55 -20.70 -9.59
CA ALA A 359 -4.76 -20.65 -11.03
C ALA A 359 -5.95 -19.76 -11.42
N ALA A 360 -7.00 -19.69 -10.59
CA ALA A 360 -8.13 -18.77 -10.78
C ALA A 360 -7.72 -17.32 -10.49
N MET A 361 -6.87 -17.10 -9.48
CA MET A 361 -6.44 -15.76 -9.05
C MET A 361 -5.32 -15.15 -9.90
N GLY A 362 -4.55 -15.94 -10.64
CA GLY A 362 -3.53 -15.42 -11.57
C GLY A 362 -2.47 -14.56 -10.87
N ASP A 363 -2.31 -13.31 -11.32
CA ASP A 363 -1.27 -12.42 -10.79
C ASP A 363 -1.49 -12.00 -9.34
N TYR A 364 -2.68 -12.24 -8.77
CA TYR A 364 -2.96 -12.06 -7.36
C TYR A 364 -2.40 -13.18 -6.48
N ALA A 365 -2.00 -14.32 -7.06
CA ALA A 365 -1.39 -15.42 -6.33
C ALA A 365 0.15 -15.35 -6.36
N GLY A 366 0.76 -15.73 -5.25
CA GLY A 366 2.21 -15.86 -5.08
C GLY A 366 2.55 -17.07 -4.22
N SER A 367 3.83 -17.40 -4.16
CA SER A 367 4.35 -18.48 -3.32
C SER A 367 5.60 -18.01 -2.59
N VAL A 368 5.75 -18.44 -1.34
CA VAL A 368 6.95 -18.24 -0.54
C VAL A 368 7.50 -19.59 -0.11
N ARG A 369 8.82 -19.68 -0.04
CA ARG A 369 9.51 -20.87 0.48
C ARG A 369 9.39 -20.90 2.00
N ILE A 370 9.20 -22.07 2.60
CA ILE A 370 8.98 -22.17 4.05
C ILE A 370 10.18 -21.64 4.85
N GLU A 371 11.38 -21.75 4.29
CA GLU A 371 12.65 -21.32 4.87
C GLU A 371 12.70 -19.81 5.13
N VAL A 372 11.87 -19.03 4.41
CA VAL A 372 11.68 -17.60 4.69
C VAL A 372 10.96 -17.40 6.02
N LEU A 373 10.01 -18.30 6.33
CA LEU A 373 9.17 -18.27 7.52
C LEU A 373 9.78 -19.04 8.69
N THR A 374 10.85 -19.81 8.49
CA THR A 374 11.46 -20.67 9.52
C THR A 374 12.92 -20.33 9.84
N ASP A 375 13.38 -20.78 11.01
CA ASP A 375 14.79 -20.69 11.41
C ASP A 375 15.64 -21.78 10.75
N SER A 376 15.68 -21.79 9.41
CA SER A 376 16.68 -22.54 8.66
C SER A 376 18.00 -21.76 8.74
N GLY A 377 18.93 -22.18 9.60
CA GLY A 377 20.17 -21.47 9.96
C GLY A 377 21.21 -21.25 8.85
N ARG A 378 20.84 -21.04 7.57
CA ARG A 378 21.77 -20.95 6.44
C ARG A 378 21.52 -19.89 5.36
N THR A 379 20.62 -18.90 5.47
CA THR A 379 20.53 -17.90 4.37
C THR A 379 20.06 -16.51 4.79
N THR A 380 20.97 -15.65 5.23
CA THR A 380 20.66 -14.25 5.64
C THR A 380 20.41 -13.27 4.48
N GLY A 381 20.67 -13.64 3.22
CA GLY A 381 20.61 -12.70 2.09
C GLY A 381 19.38 -12.75 1.17
N GLY A 382 18.67 -13.90 1.09
CA GLY A 382 17.63 -14.13 0.07
C GLY A 382 16.19 -13.83 0.51
N HIS A 383 15.94 -13.81 1.82
CA HIS A 383 14.59 -13.68 2.37
C HIS A 383 13.91 -12.35 2.01
N ASN A 384 14.68 -11.27 1.92
CA ASN A 384 14.14 -9.95 1.62
C ASN A 384 13.58 -9.87 0.19
N GLU A 385 14.22 -10.55 -0.76
CA GLU A 385 13.75 -10.60 -2.15
C GLU A 385 12.48 -11.45 -2.28
N ASP A 386 12.41 -12.59 -1.56
CA ASP A 386 11.22 -13.43 -1.54
C ASP A 386 10.01 -12.66 -0.97
N ILE A 387 10.22 -11.88 0.10
CA ILE A 387 9.18 -11.01 0.70
C ILE A 387 8.78 -9.90 -0.28
N ALA A 388 9.74 -9.23 -0.94
CA ALA A 388 9.46 -8.17 -1.91
C ALA A 388 8.54 -8.64 -3.05
N ARG A 389 8.64 -9.90 -3.47
CA ARG A 389 7.80 -10.51 -4.53
C ARG A 389 6.34 -10.73 -4.11
N LEU A 390 6.03 -10.63 -2.82
CA LEU A 390 4.67 -10.77 -2.28
C LEU A 390 3.85 -9.47 -2.37
N THR A 391 4.48 -8.36 -2.74
CA THR A 391 3.81 -7.06 -2.92
C THR A 391 2.63 -7.17 -3.89
N GLY A 392 1.45 -6.71 -3.48
CA GLY A 392 0.21 -6.73 -4.25
C GLY A 392 -0.41 -8.12 -4.47
N LYS A 393 0.11 -9.16 -3.80
CA LYS A 393 -0.54 -10.49 -3.77
C LYS A 393 -1.70 -10.49 -2.79
N ARG A 394 -2.66 -11.38 -3.03
CA ARG A 394 -3.83 -11.63 -2.18
C ARG A 394 -3.89 -13.07 -1.65
N LEU A 395 -3.32 -14.01 -2.41
CA LEU A 395 -3.04 -15.37 -1.96
C LEU A 395 -1.53 -15.60 -1.95
N VAL A 396 -0.98 -16.01 -0.81
CA VAL A 396 0.40 -16.50 -0.71
C VAL A 396 0.38 -17.93 -0.20
N THR A 397 0.99 -18.83 -0.95
CA THR A 397 1.13 -20.24 -0.54
C THR A 397 2.53 -20.52 -0.03
N ALA A 398 2.63 -21.31 1.03
CA ALA A 398 3.88 -21.95 1.45
C ALA A 398 3.68 -23.46 1.42
N VAL A 399 4.58 -24.17 0.74
CA VAL A 399 4.47 -25.62 0.53
C VAL A 399 5.74 -26.26 1.07
N GLU A 400 5.58 -27.38 1.78
CA GLU A 400 6.63 -28.19 2.40
C GLU A 400 7.30 -27.53 3.60
N ALA A 401 6.88 -27.91 4.81
CA ALA A 401 7.70 -27.78 6.01
C ALA A 401 8.37 -29.11 6.31
N SER A 402 9.65 -29.10 6.67
CA SER A 402 10.30 -30.25 7.30
C SER A 402 9.82 -30.38 8.75
N GLU A 403 9.73 -31.60 9.29
CA GLU A 403 9.25 -31.91 10.67
C GLU A 403 9.98 -31.15 11.80
N SER A 404 11.12 -30.52 11.50
CA SER A 404 12.06 -30.02 12.50
C SER A 404 12.28 -28.50 12.47
N GLU A 405 11.48 -27.75 11.71
CA GLU A 405 11.64 -26.30 11.59
C GLU A 405 10.69 -25.53 12.51
N ARG A 406 11.21 -24.46 13.11
CA ARG A 406 10.46 -23.52 13.96
C ARG A 406 10.14 -22.26 13.18
N LEU A 407 8.91 -21.75 13.32
CA LEU A 407 8.51 -20.48 12.70
C LEU A 407 9.20 -19.27 13.34
N ARG A 408 9.53 -18.29 12.50
CA ARG A 408 9.94 -16.94 12.90
C ARG A 408 8.72 -16.14 13.30
N GLU A 409 8.33 -16.26 14.56
CA GLU A 409 7.10 -15.70 15.15
C GLU A 409 6.94 -14.20 14.85
N GLY A 410 8.02 -13.41 14.96
CA GLY A 410 8.00 -11.97 14.66
C GLY A 410 7.70 -11.66 13.20
N LEU A 411 8.42 -12.31 12.26
CA LEU A 411 8.18 -12.12 10.82
C LEU A 411 6.78 -12.61 10.41
N PHE A 412 6.35 -13.74 10.97
CA PHE A 412 5.04 -14.31 10.69
C PHE A 412 3.90 -13.37 11.12
N LYS A 413 4.02 -12.74 12.31
CA LYS A 413 3.08 -11.72 12.78
C LYS A 413 3.06 -10.50 11.87
N SER A 414 4.22 -9.97 11.46
CA SER A 414 4.26 -8.84 10.54
C SER A 414 3.63 -9.16 9.18
N LEU A 415 3.84 -10.38 8.66
CA LEU A 415 3.25 -10.82 7.38
C LEU A 415 1.72 -11.05 7.44
N THR A 416 1.14 -11.11 8.63
CA THR A 416 -0.29 -11.48 8.83
C THR A 416 -1.10 -10.40 9.54
N GLY A 417 -0.45 -9.46 10.23
CA GLY A 417 -1.08 -8.44 11.09
C GLY A 417 -1.25 -7.06 10.46
N GLY A 418 -1.07 -6.92 9.15
CA GLY A 418 -1.27 -5.64 8.45
C GLY A 418 -0.19 -4.58 8.72
N ASP A 419 0.93 -4.96 9.34
CA ASP A 419 2.07 -4.06 9.55
C ASP A 419 2.76 -3.74 8.21
N THR A 420 3.30 -2.53 8.09
CA THR A 420 4.17 -2.17 6.97
C THR A 420 5.53 -2.86 7.11
N ILE A 421 5.97 -3.54 6.05
CA ILE A 421 7.22 -4.31 6.03
C ILE A 421 8.20 -3.68 5.02
N PRO A 422 9.45 -3.42 5.42
CA PRO A 422 10.50 -3.04 4.49
C PRO A 422 10.93 -4.24 3.65
N ALA A 423 10.99 -4.05 2.35
CA ALA A 423 11.39 -5.08 1.39
C ALA A 423 12.33 -4.53 0.31
N SER A 424 13.13 -5.39 -0.31
CA SER A 424 14.01 -4.98 -1.41
C SER A 424 14.23 -6.12 -2.39
N LEU A 425 14.16 -5.79 -3.68
CA LEU A 425 14.65 -6.66 -4.74
C LEU A 425 16.17 -6.54 -4.84
N LYS A 426 16.85 -7.60 -5.30
CA LYS A 426 18.31 -7.62 -5.41
C LYS A 426 18.83 -6.40 -6.20
N ASN A 427 19.76 -5.67 -5.59
CA ASN A 427 20.37 -4.44 -6.13
C ASN A 427 19.36 -3.30 -6.43
N LYS A 428 18.24 -3.25 -5.72
CA LYS A 428 17.24 -2.16 -5.82
C LYS A 428 17.10 -1.46 -4.47
N PRO A 429 16.65 -0.19 -4.46
CA PRO A 429 16.31 0.50 -3.21
C PRO A 429 15.31 -0.32 -2.37
N VAL A 430 15.39 -0.16 -1.04
CA VAL A 430 14.37 -0.66 -0.12
C VAL A 430 13.09 0.13 -0.35
N PHE A 431 11.96 -0.56 -0.29
CA PHE A 431 10.64 0.04 -0.32
C PHE A 431 9.77 -0.61 0.76
N ASP A 432 8.77 0.13 1.22
CA ASP A 432 7.85 -0.34 2.23
C ASP A 432 6.55 -0.80 1.57
N PHE A 433 5.96 -1.88 2.04
CA PHE A 433 4.61 -2.29 1.64
C PHE A 433 3.84 -2.91 2.79
N THR A 434 2.52 -2.77 2.75
CA THR A 434 1.61 -3.43 3.68
C THR A 434 1.09 -4.73 3.03
N PRO A 435 1.21 -5.91 3.69
CA PRO A 435 0.65 -7.15 3.20
C PRO A 435 -0.87 -7.04 2.99
N ALA A 436 -1.33 -7.41 1.80
CA ALA A 436 -2.76 -7.54 1.47
C ALA A 436 -3.19 -9.01 1.31
N PHE A 437 -2.24 -9.94 1.50
CA PHE A 437 -2.44 -11.37 1.23
C PHE A 437 -2.87 -12.16 2.46
N LYS A 438 -3.53 -13.27 2.19
CA LYS A 438 -3.77 -14.35 3.15
C LYS A 438 -2.74 -15.45 2.92
N LEU A 439 -2.14 -15.92 4.01
CA LEU A 439 -1.14 -16.99 3.97
C LEU A 439 -1.83 -18.35 4.10
N TRP A 440 -1.55 -19.22 3.14
CA TRP A 440 -2.02 -20.61 3.12
C TRP A 440 -0.82 -21.56 3.12
N MET A 441 -0.72 -22.39 4.14
CA MET A 441 0.34 -23.40 4.25
C MET A 441 -0.22 -24.77 3.94
N ALA A 442 0.32 -25.46 2.92
CA ALA A 442 0.03 -26.86 2.67
C ALA A 442 1.17 -27.73 3.19
N THR A 443 0.90 -28.49 4.25
CA THR A 443 1.92 -29.33 4.88
C THR A 443 1.37 -30.67 5.36
N ASN A 444 2.25 -31.67 5.42
CA ASN A 444 1.97 -32.93 6.11
C ASN A 444 2.40 -32.86 7.59
N HIS A 445 3.36 -32.00 7.91
CA HIS A 445 3.91 -31.81 9.25
C HIS A 445 3.86 -30.32 9.58
N VAL A 446 3.15 -29.95 10.63
CA VAL A 446 3.04 -28.53 11.00
C VAL A 446 4.38 -28.06 11.58
N PRO A 447 4.92 -26.91 11.14
CA PRO A 447 6.08 -26.30 11.76
C PRO A 447 5.92 -26.15 13.28
N ARG A 448 7.02 -26.26 14.02
CA ARG A 448 7.00 -26.05 15.47
C ARG A 448 6.70 -24.58 15.77
N MET A 449 5.75 -24.37 16.67
CA MET A 449 5.36 -23.07 17.19
C MET A 449 5.42 -23.09 18.71
N ARG A 450 5.55 -21.92 19.31
CA ARG A 450 5.42 -21.76 20.76
C ARG A 450 3.95 -21.79 21.15
N ALA A 451 3.54 -22.77 21.94
CA ALA A 451 2.15 -22.95 22.37
C ALA A 451 1.62 -21.79 23.24
N ASP A 452 2.51 -21.08 23.93
CA ASP A 452 2.19 -19.91 24.76
C ASP A 452 2.18 -18.59 23.98
N ASP A 453 2.44 -18.61 22.66
CA ASP A 453 2.30 -17.42 21.83
C ASP A 453 0.82 -17.22 21.46
N GLU A 454 0.09 -16.52 22.32
CA GLU A 454 -1.32 -16.17 22.11
C GLU A 454 -1.56 -15.45 20.78
N GLY A 455 -0.59 -14.64 20.35
CA GLY A 455 -0.63 -13.95 19.07
C GLY A 455 -0.60 -14.91 17.88
N LEU A 456 0.13 -16.02 17.95
CA LEU A 456 0.04 -17.06 16.93
C LEU A 456 -1.21 -17.93 17.09
N ARG A 457 -1.59 -18.25 18.34
CA ARG A 457 -2.76 -19.09 18.63
C ARG A 457 -4.04 -18.53 18.04
N ARG A 458 -4.25 -17.22 18.12
CA ARG A 458 -5.43 -16.55 17.53
C ARG A 458 -5.42 -16.47 16.00
N ARG A 459 -4.24 -16.59 15.37
CA ARG A 459 -4.05 -16.44 13.92
C ARG A 459 -4.07 -17.78 13.19
N VAL A 460 -3.66 -18.88 13.82
CA VAL A 460 -3.54 -20.17 13.13
C VAL A 460 -4.86 -20.93 13.13
N ILE A 461 -5.35 -21.25 11.93
CA ILE A 461 -6.48 -22.16 11.71
C ILE A 461 -5.98 -23.41 11.00
N LYS A 462 -6.24 -24.59 11.57
CA LYS A 462 -5.94 -25.88 10.94
C LYS A 462 -7.12 -26.37 10.12
N LEU A 463 -6.88 -26.62 8.84
CA LEU A 463 -7.84 -27.19 7.90
C LEU A 463 -7.55 -28.69 7.71
N PRO A 464 -8.39 -29.58 8.27
CA PRO A 464 -8.17 -31.03 8.22
C PRO A 464 -8.53 -31.60 6.85
N PHE A 465 -7.54 -31.78 5.98
CA PHE A 465 -7.66 -32.54 4.73
C PHE A 465 -7.32 -34.01 4.99
N ASP A 466 -8.16 -34.66 5.78
CA ASP A 466 -7.93 -36.04 6.24
C ASP A 466 -8.53 -37.10 5.32
N ASN A 467 -9.34 -36.70 4.34
CA ASN A 467 -10.02 -37.65 3.45
C ASN A 467 -9.19 -37.95 2.20
N PRO A 468 -8.83 -39.21 1.93
CA PRO A 468 -8.22 -39.57 0.67
C PRO A 468 -9.29 -39.57 -0.45
N PRO A 469 -8.94 -39.18 -1.68
CA PRO A 469 -9.88 -39.27 -2.80
C PRO A 469 -10.25 -40.74 -3.06
N ALA A 470 -11.52 -41.00 -3.37
CA ALA A 470 -12.02 -42.35 -3.68
C ALA A 470 -11.27 -42.96 -4.89
N HIS A 471 -10.99 -42.14 -5.89
CA HIS A 471 -10.20 -42.52 -7.06
C HIS A 471 -9.11 -41.48 -7.36
N LYS A 472 -7.88 -41.94 -7.54
CA LYS A 472 -6.74 -41.08 -7.91
C LYS A 472 -6.82 -40.69 -9.39
N ASP A 473 -7.53 -39.61 -9.68
CA ASP A 473 -7.60 -39.04 -11.02
C ASP A 473 -6.35 -38.19 -11.32
N LYS A 474 -5.46 -38.72 -12.17
CA LYS A 474 -4.22 -38.06 -12.60
C LYS A 474 -4.46 -36.77 -13.40
N ALA A 475 -5.63 -36.61 -14.03
CA ALA A 475 -5.99 -35.43 -14.81
C ALA A 475 -6.67 -34.34 -13.98
N LEU A 476 -7.11 -34.64 -12.74
CA LEU A 476 -7.86 -33.69 -11.90
C LEU A 476 -7.15 -32.35 -11.74
N LYS A 477 -5.86 -32.35 -11.36
CA LYS A 477 -5.09 -31.11 -11.22
C LYS A 477 -5.10 -30.25 -12.49
N ARG A 478 -4.94 -30.89 -13.66
CA ARG A 478 -4.94 -30.20 -14.95
C ARG A 478 -6.32 -29.58 -15.24
N ARG A 479 -7.40 -30.33 -15.04
CA ARG A 479 -8.77 -29.84 -15.26
C ARG A 479 -9.07 -28.66 -14.34
N LEU A 480 -8.76 -28.78 -13.05
CA LEU A 480 -9.01 -27.69 -12.10
C LEU A 480 -8.22 -26.42 -12.44
N ARG A 481 -6.94 -26.54 -12.80
CA ARG A 481 -6.10 -25.39 -13.15
C ARG A 481 -6.41 -24.76 -14.51
N ARG A 482 -7.12 -25.43 -15.41
CA ARG A 482 -7.34 -24.94 -16.78
C ARG A 482 -8.81 -24.69 -17.09
N GLU A 483 -9.64 -25.68 -16.82
CA GLU A 483 -11.05 -25.77 -17.22
C GLU A 483 -11.96 -25.21 -16.12
N ALA A 484 -11.71 -25.53 -14.85
CA ALA A 484 -12.61 -25.15 -13.75
C ALA A 484 -12.40 -23.75 -13.16
N ARG A 485 -11.42 -22.96 -13.67
CA ARG A 485 -11.01 -21.70 -13.04
C ARG A 485 -12.13 -20.67 -12.88
N GLU A 486 -13.02 -20.57 -13.88
CA GLU A 486 -14.18 -19.65 -13.80
C GLU A 486 -15.14 -20.08 -12.68
N ALA A 487 -15.37 -21.39 -12.53
CA ALA A 487 -16.21 -21.93 -11.45
C ALA A 487 -15.57 -21.75 -10.07
N VAL A 488 -14.24 -21.91 -9.96
CA VAL A 488 -13.47 -21.65 -8.73
C VAL A 488 -13.60 -20.18 -8.31
N LEU A 489 -13.42 -19.24 -9.26
CA LEU A 489 -13.56 -17.81 -8.98
C LEU A 489 -15.00 -17.47 -8.58
N ALA A 490 -16.00 -17.95 -9.33
CA ALA A 490 -17.41 -17.74 -9.00
C ALA A 490 -17.76 -18.26 -7.60
N TRP A 491 -17.25 -19.44 -7.25
CA TRP A 491 -17.39 -20.03 -5.92
C TRP A 491 -16.73 -19.19 -4.82
N ALA A 492 -15.52 -18.68 -5.07
CA ALA A 492 -14.83 -17.82 -4.11
C ALA A 492 -15.52 -16.45 -3.94
N VAL A 493 -16.03 -15.83 -5.01
CA VAL A 493 -16.78 -14.56 -4.89
C VAL A 493 -18.06 -14.73 -4.07
N ARG A 494 -18.80 -15.83 -4.24
CA ARG A 494 -19.94 -16.17 -3.35
C ARG A 494 -19.48 -16.27 -1.89
N GLY A 495 -18.34 -16.92 -1.66
CA GLY A 495 -17.73 -16.98 -0.34
C GLY A 495 -17.35 -15.62 0.24
N CYS A 496 -16.95 -14.66 -0.59
CA CYS A 496 -16.62 -13.31 -0.15
C CYS A 496 -17.87 -12.59 0.37
N LEU A 497 -18.98 -12.72 -0.36
CA LEU A 497 -20.27 -12.13 0.04
C LEU A 497 -20.84 -12.81 1.29
N GLU A 498 -20.63 -14.11 1.46
CA GLU A 498 -21.01 -14.83 2.67
C GLU A 498 -20.16 -14.40 3.87
N TRP A 499 -18.85 -14.32 3.69
CA TRP A 499 -17.90 -13.86 4.72
C TRP A 499 -18.25 -12.45 5.20
N GLN A 500 -18.60 -11.53 4.30
CA GLN A 500 -19.01 -10.17 4.69
C GLN A 500 -20.26 -10.13 5.60
N ARG A 501 -21.13 -11.15 5.53
CA ARG A 501 -22.38 -11.19 6.30
C ARG A 501 -22.21 -11.86 7.65
N SER A 502 -21.42 -12.93 7.72
CA SER A 502 -21.33 -13.78 8.91
C SER A 502 -19.91 -13.98 9.42
N GLY A 503 -18.91 -13.30 8.87
CA GLY A 503 -17.50 -13.56 9.16
C GLY A 503 -17.05 -14.96 8.75
N LEU A 504 -15.85 -15.36 9.16
CA LEU A 504 -15.30 -16.68 8.82
C LEU A 504 -15.94 -17.82 9.62
N GLU A 505 -16.38 -17.60 10.85
CA GLU A 505 -16.96 -18.57 11.81
C GLU A 505 -16.51 -20.03 11.57
N PRO A 506 -15.32 -20.42 12.04
CA PRO A 506 -14.83 -21.78 11.89
C PRO A 506 -15.80 -22.81 12.50
N PRO A 507 -16.19 -23.87 11.75
CA PRO A 507 -17.05 -24.93 12.28
C PRO A 507 -16.32 -25.77 13.34
N ALA A 508 -17.08 -26.53 14.12
CA ALA A 508 -16.57 -27.39 15.19
C ALA A 508 -15.45 -28.35 14.75
N SER A 509 -15.51 -28.85 13.51
CA SER A 509 -14.45 -29.70 12.95
C SER A 509 -13.11 -28.99 12.83
N ILE A 510 -13.11 -27.69 12.50
CA ILE A 510 -11.92 -26.86 12.36
C ILE A 510 -11.42 -26.36 13.71
N THR A 511 -12.32 -25.89 14.59
CA THR A 511 -11.93 -25.44 15.94
C THR A 511 -11.31 -26.60 16.72
N THR A 512 -11.98 -27.75 16.78
CA THR A 512 -11.45 -28.96 17.43
C THR A 512 -10.11 -29.41 16.83
N ALA A 513 -9.95 -29.36 15.50
CA ALA A 513 -8.70 -29.72 14.86
C ALA A 513 -7.56 -28.75 15.22
N THR A 514 -7.88 -27.46 15.33
CA THR A 514 -6.96 -26.38 15.70
C THR A 514 -6.57 -26.47 17.18
N ASP A 515 -7.51 -26.73 18.08
CA ASP A 515 -7.21 -26.92 19.51
C ASP A 515 -6.28 -28.10 19.73
N ARG A 516 -6.58 -29.25 19.09
CA ARG A 516 -5.71 -30.44 19.12
C ARG A 516 -4.30 -30.19 18.58
N LEU A 517 -4.16 -29.28 17.60
CA LEU A 517 -2.85 -28.89 17.10
C LEU A 517 -2.03 -28.19 18.18
N TRP A 518 -2.66 -27.27 18.92
CA TRP A 518 -2.00 -26.50 19.97
C TRP A 518 -1.72 -27.34 21.22
N GLU A 519 -2.65 -28.22 21.60
CA GLU A 519 -2.45 -29.21 22.67
C GLU A 519 -1.23 -30.09 22.39
N ALA A 520 -1.09 -30.58 21.15
CA ALA A 520 0.06 -31.39 20.74
C ALA A 520 1.40 -30.62 20.78
N MET A 521 1.38 -29.29 20.76
CA MET A 521 2.57 -28.44 20.83
C MET A 521 2.92 -27.99 22.25
N ASP A 522 2.02 -28.18 23.22
CA ASP A 522 2.24 -27.79 24.62
C ASP A 522 3.07 -28.84 25.38
N GLN A 523 4.38 -28.83 25.12
CA GLN A 523 5.33 -29.74 25.76
C GLN A 523 5.24 -29.71 27.28
N VAL A 524 5.13 -28.51 27.85
CA VAL A 524 5.09 -28.40 29.30
C VAL A 524 3.76 -28.97 29.78
N GLY A 525 2.65 -28.75 29.06
CA GLY A 525 1.29 -29.23 29.38
C GLY A 525 1.28 -30.71 29.60
N GLN A 526 1.69 -31.41 28.55
CA GLN A 526 1.83 -32.84 28.52
C GLN A 526 2.74 -33.35 29.65
N PHE A 527 3.89 -32.70 29.90
CA PHE A 527 4.75 -33.09 31.01
C PHE A 527 4.09 -32.92 32.39
N LEU A 528 3.36 -31.83 32.64
CA LEU A 528 2.66 -31.64 33.91
C LEU A 528 1.59 -32.73 34.10
N ASP A 529 0.85 -33.06 33.05
CA ASP A 529 -0.26 -34.02 33.11
C ASP A 529 0.24 -35.48 33.20
N GLU A 530 1.33 -35.81 32.51
CA GLU A 530 1.85 -37.18 32.41
C GLU A 530 2.85 -37.54 33.51
N CYS A 531 3.67 -36.59 33.97
CA CYS A 531 4.81 -36.87 34.83
C CYS A 531 4.71 -36.28 36.24
N LEU A 532 3.79 -35.34 36.50
CA LEU A 532 3.69 -34.68 37.79
C LEU A 532 2.37 -34.98 38.51
N VAL A 533 2.44 -34.99 39.84
CA VAL A 533 1.28 -35.03 40.74
C VAL A 533 1.29 -33.81 41.64
N PHE A 534 0.13 -33.17 41.78
CA PHE A 534 -0.05 -31.96 42.58
C PHE A 534 -0.69 -32.29 43.93
N GLY A 535 -0.17 -31.69 45.00
CA GLY A 535 -0.66 -31.92 46.35
C GLY A 535 0.26 -31.29 47.40
N ASN A 536 -0.33 -30.79 48.48
CA ASN A 536 0.37 -29.99 49.51
C ASN A 536 1.54 -30.73 50.19
N ASP A 537 1.50 -32.06 50.21
CA ASP A 537 2.52 -32.89 50.86
C ASP A 537 3.67 -33.28 49.91
N HIS A 538 3.61 -32.86 48.64
CA HIS A 538 4.63 -33.16 47.65
C HIS A 538 5.69 -32.07 47.56
N ARG A 539 6.93 -32.51 47.34
CA ARG A 539 8.05 -31.63 46.98
C ARG A 539 8.98 -32.33 46.00
N ILE A 540 9.60 -31.55 45.13
CA ILE A 540 10.62 -32.02 44.18
C ILE A 540 11.76 -31.00 44.11
N SER A 541 13.01 -31.46 43.99
CA SER A 541 14.10 -30.51 43.77
C SER A 541 14.05 -29.94 42.35
N SER A 542 14.52 -28.70 42.17
CA SER A 542 14.61 -28.09 40.82
C SER A 542 15.47 -28.91 39.86
N ARG A 543 16.47 -29.62 40.39
CA ARG A 543 17.36 -30.50 39.60
C ARG A 543 16.64 -31.76 39.12
N GLU A 544 15.89 -32.42 40.00
CA GLU A 544 15.09 -33.60 39.65
C GLU A 544 13.99 -33.23 38.66
N LEU A 545 13.30 -32.11 38.89
CA LEU A 545 12.29 -31.58 37.97
C LEU A 545 12.87 -31.34 36.57
N GLN A 546 14.05 -30.70 36.49
CA GLN A 546 14.69 -30.44 35.20
C GLN A 546 15.12 -31.74 34.52
N ALA A 547 15.70 -32.68 35.26
CA ALA A 547 16.11 -33.98 34.72
C ALA A 547 14.91 -34.80 34.23
N ALA A 548 13.80 -34.81 34.97
CA ALA A 548 12.57 -35.48 34.56
C ALA A 548 11.98 -34.85 33.29
N PHE A 549 11.95 -33.52 33.20
CA PHE A 549 11.47 -32.83 32.00
C PHE A 549 12.37 -33.11 30.78
N ASP A 550 13.69 -33.06 30.96
CA ASP A 550 14.64 -33.36 29.88
C ASP A 550 14.54 -34.81 29.40
N GLY A 551 14.36 -35.77 30.33
CA GLY A 551 14.13 -37.17 30.01
C GLY A 551 12.82 -37.40 29.26
N TRP A 552 11.72 -36.85 29.77
CA TRP A 552 10.42 -36.90 29.11
C TRP A 552 10.48 -36.28 27.70
N ALA A 553 11.07 -35.11 27.55
CA ALA A 553 11.17 -34.43 26.25
C ALA A 553 12.03 -35.23 25.25
N GLU A 554 13.04 -35.95 25.72
CA GLU A 554 13.85 -36.85 24.90
C GLU A 554 13.05 -38.06 24.40
N GLU A 555 12.27 -38.69 25.28
CA GLU A 555 11.38 -39.80 24.92
C GLU A 555 10.30 -39.38 23.93
N GLN A 556 9.78 -38.15 24.04
CA GLN A 556 8.85 -37.55 23.06
C GLN A 556 9.54 -37.12 21.75
N GLY A 557 10.84 -37.38 21.58
CA GLY A 557 11.59 -37.06 20.36
C GLY A 557 11.81 -35.56 20.16
N VAL A 558 11.78 -34.74 21.22
CA VAL A 558 12.03 -33.29 21.16
C VAL A 558 13.54 -33.01 21.23
N PRO A 559 14.16 -32.51 20.14
CA PRO A 559 15.58 -32.19 20.14
C PRO A 559 15.92 -31.09 21.16
N PRO A 560 17.10 -31.12 21.81
CA PRO A 560 17.48 -30.16 22.84
C PRO A 560 17.27 -28.67 22.49
N ARG A 561 17.57 -28.28 21.24
CA ARG A 561 17.37 -26.91 20.73
C ARG A 561 15.91 -26.43 20.69
N PHE A 562 14.95 -27.34 20.79
CA PHE A 562 13.51 -27.08 20.73
C PHE A 562 12.78 -27.44 22.02
N ARG A 563 13.51 -27.88 23.05
CA ARG A 563 12.93 -28.12 24.37
C ARG A 563 12.51 -26.81 24.99
N THR A 564 11.39 -26.82 25.71
CA THR A 564 10.96 -25.65 26.45
C THR A 564 11.96 -25.33 27.57
N GLY A 565 12.39 -24.07 27.67
CA GLY A 565 13.37 -23.69 28.68
C GLY A 565 12.83 -23.81 30.10
N PHE A 566 13.69 -24.20 31.05
CA PHE A 566 13.33 -24.45 32.45
C PHE A 566 12.61 -23.27 33.15
N LYS A 567 12.94 -22.03 32.76
CA LYS A 567 12.22 -20.83 33.25
C LYS A 567 10.71 -20.90 32.98
N ARG A 568 10.29 -21.43 31.82
CA ARG A 568 8.87 -21.52 31.46
C ARG A 568 8.16 -22.67 32.16
N LEU A 569 8.83 -23.81 32.32
CA LEU A 569 8.33 -24.91 33.15
C LEU A 569 8.00 -24.41 34.56
N THR A 570 8.92 -23.65 35.16
CA THR A 570 8.75 -23.07 36.49
C THR A 570 7.69 -21.97 36.56
N GLU A 571 7.52 -21.14 35.52
CA GLU A 571 6.41 -20.18 35.44
C GLU A 571 5.04 -20.87 35.43
N ARG A 572 4.88 -21.97 34.66
CA ARG A 572 3.61 -22.70 34.67
C ARG A 572 3.36 -23.43 35.98
N LEU A 573 4.39 -23.97 36.63
CA LEU A 573 4.22 -24.55 37.98
C LEU A 573 3.69 -23.53 38.99
N ARG A 574 4.17 -22.28 38.96
CA ARG A 574 3.57 -21.20 39.78
C ARG A 574 2.10 -20.95 39.44
N GLY A 575 1.74 -21.04 38.17
CA GLY A 575 0.34 -20.97 37.73
C GLY A 575 -0.56 -22.06 38.29
N HIS A 576 0.01 -23.23 38.64
CA HIS A 576 -0.67 -24.33 39.33
C HIS A 576 -0.62 -24.19 40.87
N GLY A 577 -0.18 -23.05 41.40
CA GLY A 577 -0.10 -22.80 42.84
C GLY A 577 1.11 -23.45 43.52
N CYS A 578 2.14 -23.85 42.77
CA CYS A 578 3.37 -24.39 43.34
C CYS A 578 4.36 -23.28 43.67
N ASP A 579 4.90 -23.29 44.88
CA ASP A 579 5.89 -22.32 45.35
C ASP A 579 7.30 -22.90 45.36
N ASP A 580 8.29 -22.05 45.11
CA ASP A 580 9.69 -22.43 45.19
C ASP A 580 10.33 -21.99 46.51
N TRP A 581 11.08 -22.89 47.13
CA TRP A 581 11.74 -22.69 48.43
C TRP A 581 13.22 -23.09 48.36
N LYS A 582 14.08 -22.45 49.14
CA LYS A 582 15.49 -22.81 49.28
C LYS A 582 15.77 -23.37 50.66
N ASP A 583 16.43 -24.52 50.71
CA ASP A 583 16.89 -25.10 51.97
C ASP A 583 18.12 -24.37 52.54
N GLY A 584 18.50 -24.73 53.77
CA GLY A 584 19.67 -24.19 54.45
C GLY A 584 21.01 -24.55 53.79
N HIS A 585 21.02 -25.44 52.79
CA HIS A 585 22.19 -25.84 52.01
C HIS A 585 22.21 -25.19 50.60
N GLY A 586 21.24 -24.33 50.30
CA GLY A 586 21.14 -23.61 49.02
C GLY A 586 20.44 -24.37 47.89
N THR A 587 19.91 -25.58 48.15
CA THR A 587 19.15 -26.38 47.18
C THR A 587 17.75 -25.82 47.03
N ARG A 588 17.29 -25.65 45.79
CA ARG A 588 15.96 -25.12 45.47
C ARG A 588 14.97 -26.26 45.25
N PHE A 589 13.85 -26.23 45.97
CA PHE A 589 12.73 -27.16 45.86
C PHE A 589 11.48 -26.45 45.37
N TRP A 590 10.57 -27.22 44.78
CA TRP A 590 9.20 -26.83 44.48
C TRP A 590 8.28 -27.57 45.45
N LEU A 591 7.37 -26.84 46.09
CA LEU A 591 6.36 -27.34 47.02
C LEU A 591 5.02 -27.46 46.30
N GLY A 592 4.17 -28.40 46.74
CA GLY A 592 2.87 -28.63 46.14
C GLY A 592 2.91 -29.52 44.88
N VAL A 593 4.07 -30.09 44.54
CA VAL A 593 4.28 -30.89 43.32
C VAL A 593 5.36 -31.96 43.52
N GLY A 594 5.12 -33.14 42.95
CA GLY A 594 6.04 -34.28 42.93
C GLY A 594 6.01 -35.01 41.58
N LEU A 595 6.87 -36.01 41.40
CA LEU A 595 6.81 -36.91 40.24
C LEU A 595 5.72 -37.96 40.45
N ALA A 596 4.97 -38.27 39.39
CA ALA A 596 4.06 -39.40 39.37
C ALA A 596 4.86 -40.73 39.40
N ASP A 597 4.26 -41.79 39.95
CA ASP A 597 4.85 -43.13 39.95
C ASP A 597 4.96 -43.65 38.50
N GLY A 598 6.18 -43.66 37.96
CA GLY A 598 6.47 -43.99 36.55
C GLY A 598 7.98 -44.06 36.26
N PRO A 599 8.41 -44.38 35.01
CA PRO A 599 9.82 -44.67 34.68
C PRO A 599 10.80 -43.51 34.93
N PHE A 600 10.31 -42.30 35.18
CA PHE A 600 11.11 -41.11 35.43
C PHE A 600 11.35 -40.81 36.91
N THR A 601 11.03 -41.73 37.83
CA THR A 601 11.45 -41.63 39.22
C THR A 601 12.97 -41.47 39.25
N ALA A 602 13.44 -40.37 39.85
CA ALA A 602 14.86 -40.07 39.97
C ALA A 602 15.57 -41.26 40.64
N GLY A 603 16.30 -42.04 39.82
CA GLY A 603 17.16 -43.09 40.30
C GLY A 603 18.15 -42.48 41.28
N THR A 604 18.12 -43.01 42.50
CA THR A 604 19.07 -42.76 43.59
C THR A 604 20.45 -42.44 43.05
N ALA A 605 20.99 -41.28 43.43
CA ALA A 605 22.36 -40.88 43.19
C ALA A 605 23.33 -41.93 43.78
N GLY A 606 23.65 -42.93 42.98
CA GLY A 606 24.77 -43.84 43.20
C GLY A 606 26.05 -43.11 42.86
N THR A 607 26.83 -42.77 43.89
CA THR A 607 28.24 -42.40 43.77
C THR A 607 28.98 -43.45 42.94
N ALA A 608 29.26 -43.13 41.68
CA ALA A 608 30.19 -43.88 40.83
C ALA A 608 31.34 -42.95 40.43
N ALA A 609 32.54 -43.40 40.77
CA ALA A 609 33.80 -42.70 40.64
C ALA A 609 34.15 -42.34 39.18
N ASN A 610 34.90 -41.25 39.07
CA ASN A 610 35.72 -40.84 37.91
C ASN A 610 36.24 -41.99 37.05
N PRO A 611 36.10 -41.92 35.71
CA PRO A 611 37.05 -42.50 34.79
C PRO A 611 37.92 -41.38 34.20
N THR A 612 39.10 -41.15 34.77
CA THR A 612 40.14 -40.38 34.09
C THR A 612 40.76 -41.23 32.97
N SER A 613 40.65 -40.71 31.75
CA SER A 613 41.66 -40.69 30.68
C SER A 613 42.62 -41.88 30.56
N SER A 614 42.57 -42.58 29.43
CA SER A 614 43.69 -43.40 28.93
C SER A 614 44.74 -42.51 28.25
N PRO A 615 46.01 -42.48 28.71
CA PRO A 615 47.14 -42.13 27.87
C PRO A 615 47.79 -43.40 27.30
N LYS A 616 48.37 -43.24 26.11
CA LYS A 616 49.06 -44.25 25.32
C LYS A 616 50.24 -44.88 26.09
N GLU A 617 50.53 -46.12 25.70
CA GLU A 617 51.73 -46.94 25.93
C GLU A 617 52.99 -46.18 26.40
N ASN A 618 53.60 -46.65 27.49
CA ASN A 618 54.97 -47.18 27.40
C ASN A 618 55.37 -48.07 28.58
N ARG A 619 56.39 -48.87 28.31
CA ARG A 619 56.92 -50.04 29.02
C ARG A 619 57.35 -49.85 30.49
N ASN A 620 57.25 -50.97 31.21
CA ASN A 620 58.20 -51.56 32.17
C ASN A 620 58.01 -51.38 33.69
N SER A 621 58.12 -52.54 34.36
CA SER A 621 58.64 -52.83 35.72
C SER A 621 57.86 -52.45 37.00
N GLN A 622 57.47 -53.53 37.71
CA GLN A 622 57.66 -53.80 39.16
C GLN A 622 56.80 -53.07 40.24
N ARG A 623 55.95 -53.90 40.90
CA ARG A 623 55.47 -53.96 42.31
C ARG A 623 56.36 -53.32 43.42
N PRO A 624 55.91 -53.22 44.72
CA PRO A 624 54.57 -53.03 45.33
C PRO A 624 54.55 -52.04 46.56
N GLU A 625 53.37 -51.92 47.23
CA GLU A 625 53.15 -51.82 48.71
C GLU A 625 52.60 -50.54 49.42
N ASN A 626 51.48 -50.79 50.13
CA ASN A 626 51.13 -50.52 51.56
C ASN A 626 50.64 -49.15 52.10
N GLY A 627 49.55 -49.27 52.89
CA GLY A 627 49.29 -48.58 54.18
C GLY A 627 48.32 -47.38 54.13
N ALA A 628 47.06 -47.45 54.63
CA ALA A 628 46.63 -47.31 56.03
C ALA A 628 46.85 -45.88 56.61
N VAL A 629 45.99 -45.16 57.35
CA VAL A 629 44.79 -45.44 58.17
C VAL A 629 44.32 -44.10 58.81
N ARG A 630 43.00 -43.90 59.06
CA ARG A 630 42.28 -43.11 60.14
C ARG A 630 42.65 -41.63 60.43
N ALA A 631 41.85 -40.74 61.05
CA ALA A 631 40.47 -40.68 61.56
C ALA A 631 40.22 -39.24 62.12
N VAL A 632 39.02 -38.66 61.85
CA VAL A 632 38.03 -37.97 62.76
C VAL A 632 38.52 -36.67 63.52
N PRO A 633 37.68 -35.81 64.13
CA PRO A 633 36.92 -34.67 63.55
C PRO A 633 36.95 -33.38 64.45
N ALA A 634 35.95 -32.50 64.23
CA ALA A 634 35.27 -31.56 65.17
C ALA A 634 35.56 -30.06 64.95
N VAL A 635 34.70 -29.04 65.20
CA VAL A 635 33.29 -28.80 65.59
C VAL A 635 33.15 -27.23 65.69
N ASN A 636 31.95 -26.65 65.45
CA ASN A 636 31.45 -25.32 65.88
C ASN A 636 32.15 -24.02 65.37
N ASP A 637 31.58 -22.81 65.34
CA ASP A 637 30.31 -22.16 65.77
C ASP A 637 30.28 -20.77 65.04
N LEU A 638 29.14 -20.30 64.51
CA LEU A 638 28.25 -19.22 65.02
C LEU A 638 28.74 -17.74 65.00
N ILE A 639 27.80 -16.84 64.63
CA ILE A 639 27.70 -15.36 64.85
C ILE A 639 28.54 -14.44 63.93
N SER A 640 28.22 -13.18 63.55
CA SER A 640 27.03 -12.38 63.15
C SER A 640 27.49 -10.90 63.05
N TYR A 641 26.80 -10.10 62.21
CA TYR A 641 26.65 -8.61 62.19
C TYR A 641 27.77 -7.62 61.77
N SER A 642 27.28 -6.53 61.15
CA SER A 642 27.80 -5.14 61.00
C SER A 642 28.82 -4.86 59.88
N GLU A 643 28.45 -4.16 58.79
CA GLU A 643 28.35 -2.69 58.57
C GLU A 643 29.69 -2.00 58.20
N LEU A 644 29.83 -1.70 56.88
CA LEU A 644 30.40 -0.50 56.19
C LEU A 644 31.83 0.02 56.58
N PRO A 645 32.46 0.95 55.81
CA PRO A 645 32.66 1.22 54.37
C PRO A 645 34.20 1.36 54.11
N PRO A 646 34.83 2.35 53.40
CA PRO A 646 34.58 3.10 52.15
C PRO A 646 35.79 3.07 51.14
N GLN A 647 35.59 3.57 49.89
CA GLN A 647 36.56 4.24 48.97
C GLN A 647 37.86 3.48 48.53
N ALA A 648 38.56 3.72 47.42
CA ALA A 648 38.47 4.41 46.13
C ALA A 648 39.76 3.95 45.36
N VAL A 649 39.88 3.86 44.04
CA VAL A 649 40.36 4.85 43.06
C VAL A 649 40.99 4.05 41.89
N GLY A 650 40.87 4.56 40.66
CA GLY A 650 41.88 4.34 39.60
C GLY A 650 41.34 3.62 38.34
N SER A 651 40.76 4.32 37.36
CA SER A 651 41.36 5.19 36.31
C SER A 651 41.84 4.42 35.08
N GLY A 652 41.18 4.66 33.94
CA GLY A 652 41.85 4.68 32.64
C GLY A 652 41.02 4.32 31.39
N VAL A 653 40.53 5.35 30.67
CA VAL A 653 40.57 5.52 29.18
C VAL A 653 39.73 4.52 28.33
N ASN A 654 38.87 4.84 27.34
CA ASN A 654 38.60 6.02 26.52
C ASN A 654 37.17 6.02 25.95
N SER A 655 36.73 7.22 25.56
CA SER A 655 35.47 7.64 24.96
C SER A 655 35.21 7.17 23.53
N GLU A 656 33.99 6.66 23.26
CA GLU A 656 33.23 6.84 22.01
C GLU A 656 31.79 6.31 22.22
N ASN A 657 30.87 7.16 22.70
CA ASN A 657 29.41 7.08 22.52
C ASN A 657 28.69 8.12 23.41
N ALA A 658 28.75 9.38 23.01
CA ALA A 658 28.13 10.50 23.73
C ALA A 658 27.10 11.35 22.95
N PRO A 659 26.42 10.86 21.88
CA PRO A 659 25.22 11.58 21.40
C PRO A 659 23.97 10.68 21.18
N ARG A 660 23.70 9.69 22.06
CA ARG A 660 22.45 8.90 22.00
C ARG A 660 21.61 8.88 23.29
N ALA A 661 22.16 9.36 24.41
CA ALA A 661 21.43 9.42 25.69
C ALA A 661 20.67 10.75 25.91
N ALA A 662 21.15 11.87 25.33
CA ALA A 662 20.51 13.18 25.51
C ALA A 662 19.24 13.41 24.66
N ALA A 663 19.07 12.67 23.55
CA ALA A 663 17.88 12.77 22.69
C ALA A 663 16.66 12.04 23.28
N ARG A 664 16.86 10.96 24.04
CA ARG A 664 15.76 10.16 24.62
C ARG A 664 15.08 10.81 25.82
N GLN A 665 15.77 11.70 26.54
CA GLN A 665 15.19 12.44 27.67
C GLN A 665 14.40 13.69 27.26
N ARG A 666 14.62 14.24 26.05
CA ARG A 666 13.80 15.34 25.50
C ARG A 666 12.47 14.85 24.93
N ASP A 667 12.45 13.67 24.29
CA ASP A 667 11.21 13.06 23.76
C ASP A 667 10.24 12.58 24.85
N ALA A 668 10.75 12.11 25.99
CA ALA A 668 9.89 11.68 27.11
C ALA A 668 9.16 12.86 27.77
N ARG A 669 9.80 14.04 27.86
CA ARG A 669 9.17 15.26 28.41
C ARG A 669 8.20 15.93 27.44
N ALA A 670 8.38 15.76 26.13
CA ALA A 670 7.42 16.23 25.13
C ALA A 670 6.14 15.36 25.10
N ARG A 671 6.26 14.05 25.38
CA ARG A 671 5.11 13.12 25.43
C ARG A 671 4.25 13.28 26.69
N GLU A 672 4.83 13.68 27.82
CA GLU A 672 4.07 14.01 29.03
C GLU A 672 3.37 15.38 28.97
N ALA A 673 3.86 16.31 28.13
CA ALA A 673 3.20 17.60 27.91
C ALA A 673 1.96 17.47 26.99
N HIS A 674 1.98 16.56 26.02
CA HIS A 674 0.87 16.36 25.08
C HIS A 674 -0.31 15.57 25.69
N ALA A 675 -0.06 14.74 26.72
CA ALA A 675 -1.07 13.93 27.39
C ALA A 675 -1.86 14.69 28.49
N ARG A 676 -1.50 15.95 28.79
CA ARG A 676 -2.20 16.78 29.77
C ARG A 676 -3.22 17.75 29.18
N ASP A 677 -3.21 17.94 27.85
CA ASP A 677 -4.16 18.83 27.15
C ASP A 677 -5.43 18.12 26.64
N GLU A 678 -5.54 16.78 26.76
CA GLU A 678 -6.70 16.01 26.26
C GLU A 678 -7.81 15.76 27.31
N LEU A 679 -7.77 16.43 28.47
CA LEU A 679 -8.72 16.21 29.57
C LEU A 679 -9.52 17.45 29.98
N ASP A 680 -9.67 18.45 29.11
CA ASP A 680 -10.62 19.53 29.34
C ASP A 680 -11.55 19.76 28.14
N GLY A 681 -12.81 20.07 28.44
CA GLY A 681 -13.94 19.80 27.57
C GLY A 681 -14.00 20.60 26.26
N SER A 682 -14.58 19.92 25.26
CA SER A 682 -15.71 20.38 24.43
C SER A 682 -15.48 20.77 22.96
N VAL A 683 -16.31 20.12 22.13
CA VAL A 683 -16.72 20.38 20.72
C VAL A 683 -15.79 19.86 19.62
N ALA A 684 -15.96 18.58 19.26
CA ALA A 684 -15.50 18.05 17.98
C ALA A 684 -16.47 18.49 16.86
N VAL A 685 -15.97 19.26 15.89
CA VAL A 685 -16.74 19.69 14.71
C VAL A 685 -16.65 18.60 13.65
N CYS A 686 -17.80 18.15 13.12
CA CYS A 686 -17.86 17.22 12.00
C CYS A 686 -17.15 17.81 10.77
N GLN A 687 -16.02 17.22 10.35
CA GLN A 687 -15.14 17.78 9.33
C GLN A 687 -15.57 17.53 7.87
N HIS A 688 -16.67 16.82 7.61
CA HIS A 688 -17.17 16.54 6.26
C HIS A 688 -18.64 16.92 6.13
N LEU A 689 -18.92 18.10 5.55
CA LEU A 689 -20.29 18.59 5.35
C LEU A 689 -20.72 18.37 3.90
N ARG A 690 -21.46 17.29 3.63
CA ARG A 690 -22.42 17.24 2.52
C ARG A 690 -23.81 17.54 3.09
N LEU A 691 -24.27 18.76 2.88
CA LEU A 691 -25.60 19.21 3.29
C LEU A 691 -26.61 18.95 2.16
N SER A 692 -27.78 18.44 2.50
CA SER A 692 -28.92 18.42 1.59
C SER A 692 -29.59 19.80 1.55
N ASN A 693 -30.02 20.26 0.38
CA ASN A 693 -30.84 21.47 0.25
C ASN A 693 -32.14 21.13 -0.46
N ALA A 694 -33.26 21.19 0.28
CA ALA A 694 -34.46 21.98 -0.03
C ALA A 694 -35.61 21.58 0.93
N GLY A 695 -35.97 22.47 1.86
CA GLY A 695 -37.29 22.47 2.53
C GLY A 695 -37.36 22.05 4.01
N GLU A 696 -36.39 21.31 4.54
CA GLU A 696 -36.37 20.85 5.95
C GLU A 696 -35.00 21.07 6.61
N ALA A 697 -34.93 21.03 7.94
CA ALA A 697 -33.73 21.36 8.73
C ALA A 697 -32.49 20.57 8.27
N PRO A 698 -31.30 21.21 8.12
CA PRO A 698 -30.13 20.57 7.54
C PRO A 698 -29.66 19.38 8.39
N ARG A 699 -29.65 18.20 7.76
CA ARG A 699 -29.12 16.95 8.32
C ARG A 699 -27.80 16.58 7.65
N CYS A 700 -26.85 16.09 8.43
CA CYS A 700 -25.63 15.48 7.90
C CYS A 700 -25.99 14.14 7.23
N LEU A 701 -25.67 13.98 5.94
CA LEU A 701 -25.99 12.75 5.20
C LEU A 701 -25.13 11.55 5.62
N ASP A 702 -23.97 11.80 6.23
CA ASP A 702 -23.02 10.74 6.61
C ASP A 702 -23.33 10.16 8.01
N CYS A 703 -23.88 10.95 8.94
CA CYS A 703 -24.17 10.49 10.31
C CYS A 703 -25.60 10.77 10.82
N GLY A 704 -26.45 11.43 10.03
CA GLY A 704 -27.85 11.69 10.38
C GLY A 704 -28.09 12.80 11.42
N ALA A 705 -27.03 13.45 11.93
CA ALA A 705 -27.15 14.51 12.92
C ALA A 705 -27.94 15.72 12.37
N GLU A 706 -28.81 16.30 13.20
CA GLU A 706 -29.57 17.52 12.89
C GLU A 706 -28.90 18.78 13.48
N ARG A 707 -28.93 19.87 12.72
CA ARG A 707 -28.41 21.17 13.17
C ARG A 707 -29.48 22.00 13.88
N ARG A 708 -29.17 22.50 15.07
CA ARG A 708 -29.99 23.47 15.81
C ARG A 708 -29.98 24.85 15.13
N PRO A 709 -31.00 25.70 15.37
CA PRO A 709 -31.04 27.08 14.87
C PRO A 709 -29.88 27.97 15.35
N ASP A 710 -29.28 27.63 16.50
CA ASP A 710 -28.10 28.31 17.05
C ASP A 710 -26.76 27.86 16.42
N GLY A 711 -26.80 26.90 15.50
CA GLY A 711 -25.66 26.42 14.75
C GLY A 711 -24.98 25.15 15.29
N THR A 712 -25.42 24.60 16.43
CA THR A 712 -24.84 23.37 17.05
C THR A 712 -25.50 22.07 16.56
N TRP A 713 -24.79 20.93 16.57
CA TRP A 713 -25.27 19.62 16.07
C TRP A 713 -25.55 18.64 17.23
N TRP A 714 -26.57 17.78 17.12
CA TRP A 714 -26.80 16.70 18.09
C TRP A 714 -25.78 15.54 17.94
N GLU A 715 -25.28 15.01 19.07
CA GLU A 715 -24.68 13.67 19.14
C GLU A 715 -25.77 12.61 19.26
N VAL A 716 -25.72 11.55 18.45
CA VAL A 716 -26.53 10.35 18.66
C VAL A 716 -25.59 9.23 19.12
N TRP A 717 -25.77 8.80 20.36
CA TRP A 717 -25.22 7.54 20.85
C TRP A 717 -26.27 6.44 20.67
N THR A 718 -25.88 5.31 20.08
CA THR A 718 -26.61 4.05 20.24
C THR A 718 -25.62 2.98 20.68
N VAL A 719 -25.96 2.35 21.81
CA VAL A 719 -25.26 1.27 22.54
C VAL A 719 -25.17 0.00 21.69
#